data_AF-A0A1C5DYI0-F1
#
_entry.id   AF-A0A1C5DYI0-F1
#
_cell.length_a   1.000
_cell.length_b   1.000
_cell.length_c   1.000
_cell.angle_alpha   90.00
_cell.angle_beta   90.00
_cell.angle_gamma   90.00
#
_symmetry.space_group_name_H-M   'P 1'
#
loop_
_entity.id
_entity.type
_entity.pdbx_description
1 polymer ?
#
loop_
_entity_poly.entity_id
_entity_poly.type
_entity_poly.pdbx_seq_one_letter_code
_entity_poly.pdbx_strand_id
1 'polypeptide(L)'
;MSDNTTPSRPAALGAEGRKTAADKKTAPNESTTPTEGTTSAEGTAPAKGTTPDRSAPPDRSAPPDKSAPPDKSTAPGKKTASARPDRSTAPGKKTTPGTSTTPAKGTVPAKKTTSDKSTAAAKNAAAGRKTAPGDRPMTGRPTTPARSTAPNKSATPGKSATPGKKTVAGKSATPGKTTAAAKSTAPGQKTVPGTSATPGKKTAPGNKPMTGKTTAPGKKTVPGKPMTGKPTAPTKKTAPTKKATAGKKTAAAKGAEAPARRPRRGPRFSVARGWFPPLGTKGRIALILSLLTGLVSHGYHLFRYPLYLTDEGIYMQRAWSVVRETSLSPYTYDYDHAPLGWITLAGWAFPLPKQFEAFGNAINTGRFLMLLVHIASVYLLFEIARRLSGSVLAATVTSFLFNVSPLAVYFQRQVLLDNLMIFWLLLSLFMLLRREVTIRSVFGGGMALGIALITKENAIFFVPSFVYLLYRRVKGSASSRFTSTLWPFAAATPIGAYVTYALLKNELLPSGFDFDLNNPPADHVSLLYTLWWQLNRNQGTLFSHTGLLQTSWLVRDKFLLIAGVCAMVICLWIGLRDRKRNLGFLVAGTLALGYAFYLVRGSVVLDFYVTPLIPMLALNLGMVTDRLLKGTFANRFIRGAHSVTRVAVPSFAAFLLLASPASGYLVHTNTEGHTQIADQYQSKINLTGMQHAQIAWVRKHVPPNSRIIMDDDLWGELHDIRPFYPYAHSHWNASSDPDVRDKLFKKRWQNVDYIIMSNKMRRSMMLNNSDGRENWILQALRNSTRVWSVTEGNIRLEIYRVQ
;
A
#
# COMPACT_ATOMS: atom_id res chain seq x y z
N MET A 1 -20.03 11.72 71.54
CA MET A 1 -19.26 10.50 71.85
C MET A 1 -17.96 10.54 71.08
N SER A 2 -16.76 10.56 71.67
CA SER A 2 -16.28 11.05 72.99
C SER A 2 -14.75 11.20 72.86
N ASP A 3 -14.13 12.14 73.57
CA ASP A 3 -12.74 12.59 73.30
C ASP A 3 -11.61 11.86 74.05
N ASN A 4 -10.38 12.07 73.56
CA ASN A 4 -9.06 11.92 74.25
C ASN A 4 -8.62 10.47 74.60
N THR A 5 -7.34 10.12 74.77
CA THR A 5 -6.17 10.86 75.32
C THR A 5 -4.80 10.42 74.74
N THR A 6 -3.80 11.32 74.78
CA THR A 6 -2.33 11.06 74.77
C THR A 6 -1.83 10.83 76.23
N PRO A 7 -0.52 10.61 76.62
CA PRO A 7 0.75 11.03 75.98
C PRO A 7 1.97 10.07 76.11
N SER A 8 3.14 10.46 75.56
CA SER A 8 4.44 10.62 76.29
C SER A 8 5.70 10.63 75.39
N ARG A 9 6.76 11.33 75.85
CA ARG A 9 8.13 11.42 75.28
C ARG A 9 9.10 11.86 76.40
N PRO A 10 10.41 11.57 76.33
CA PRO A 10 11.37 12.70 76.43
C PRO A 10 12.69 12.57 75.63
N ALA A 11 13.30 13.74 75.33
CA ALA A 11 14.74 14.09 75.29
C ALA A 11 15.71 13.34 74.32
N ALA A 12 16.85 13.87 73.84
CA ALA A 12 17.55 15.19 73.75
C ALA A 12 18.72 15.02 72.72
N LEU A 13 19.52 15.95 72.16
CA LEU A 13 19.71 17.42 72.03
C LEU A 13 20.52 17.60 70.68
N GLY A 14 21.04 18.72 70.16
CA GLY A 14 21.00 20.16 70.50
C GLY A 14 22.19 20.92 69.86
N ALA A 15 21.95 22.12 69.27
CA ALA A 15 22.94 23.08 68.70
C ALA A 15 23.79 22.62 67.47
N GLU A 16 24.38 23.46 66.61
CA GLU A 16 24.13 24.84 66.09
C GLU A 16 24.97 25.00 64.77
N GLY A 17 24.96 26.15 64.06
CA GLY A 17 26.09 26.50 63.17
C GLY A 17 25.81 26.97 61.73
N ARG A 18 25.72 28.29 61.55
CA ARG A 18 25.61 29.10 60.31
C ARG A 18 26.61 28.85 59.14
N LYS A 19 26.08 29.06 57.92
CA LYS A 19 26.59 29.89 56.78
C LYS A 19 27.83 29.50 55.93
N THR A 20 27.72 29.88 54.64
CA THR A 20 28.78 30.34 53.68
C THR A 20 29.86 29.34 53.21
N ALA A 21 30.58 29.56 52.09
CA ALA A 21 30.24 30.11 50.76
C ALA A 21 31.44 30.00 49.80
N ALA A 22 31.19 29.70 48.52
CA ALA A 22 32.16 29.75 47.40
C ALA A 22 33.39 28.79 47.56
N ASP A 23 34.35 28.67 46.65
CA ASP A 23 34.56 29.30 45.32
C ASP A 23 35.44 28.41 44.40
N LYS A 24 35.50 28.76 43.09
CA LYS A 24 36.55 28.46 42.07
C LYS A 24 37.01 26.98 41.83
N LYS A 25 37.05 26.52 40.56
CA LYS A 25 38.24 26.38 39.66
C LYS A 25 39.43 25.61 40.27
N THR A 26 40.14 24.70 39.57
CA THR A 26 40.44 24.65 38.11
C THR A 26 40.77 23.21 37.63
N ALA A 27 40.74 22.97 36.31
CA ALA A 27 41.36 21.82 35.61
C ALA A 27 42.90 22.07 35.41
N PRO A 28 43.74 21.22 34.72
CA PRO A 28 43.42 20.09 33.82
C PRO A 28 44.42 18.88 33.82
N ASN A 29 44.35 18.03 32.77
CA ASN A 29 45.40 17.14 32.22
C ASN A 29 45.89 15.91 33.05
N GLU A 30 46.38 14.80 32.47
CA GLU A 30 46.25 14.23 31.09
C GLU A 30 46.57 12.70 31.09
N SER A 31 46.11 11.98 30.06
CA SER A 31 46.67 10.73 29.49
C SER A 31 47.34 9.65 30.38
N THR A 32 46.77 8.43 30.40
CA THR A 32 47.48 7.21 29.92
C THR A 32 46.51 6.02 29.71
N THR A 33 46.83 5.14 28.75
CA THR A 33 46.20 3.82 28.55
C THR A 33 47.16 2.70 28.97
N PRO A 34 46.66 1.49 29.23
CA PRO A 34 47.05 0.38 28.34
C PRO A 34 45.85 -0.49 27.87
N THR A 35 46.14 -1.68 27.36
CA THR A 35 45.35 -2.42 26.35
C THR A 35 44.60 -3.67 26.84
N GLU A 36 43.75 -4.15 25.93
CA GLU A 36 43.15 -5.49 25.73
C GLU A 36 43.71 -6.69 26.52
N GLY A 37 42.81 -7.65 26.81
CA GLY A 37 43.12 -9.04 27.15
C GLY A 37 42.14 -9.99 26.44
N THR A 38 42.62 -11.17 26.01
CA THR A 38 41.93 -11.98 24.98
C THR A 38 42.08 -13.49 25.22
N THR A 39 41.09 -14.27 24.75
CA THR A 39 41.13 -15.73 24.45
C THR A 39 41.40 -16.76 25.55
N SER A 40 40.71 -17.91 25.42
CA SER A 40 41.19 -19.25 25.83
C SER A 40 40.43 -20.32 25.03
N ALA A 41 41.13 -21.34 24.53
CA ALA A 41 40.61 -22.49 23.78
C ALA A 41 41.68 -23.62 23.71
N GLU A 42 41.30 -24.78 23.13
CA GLU A 42 42.06 -26.04 23.00
C GLU A 42 42.13 -26.91 24.29
N GLY A 43 42.18 -28.26 24.23
CA GLY A 43 42.08 -29.21 23.10
C GLY A 43 41.37 -30.51 23.55
N THR A 44 41.44 -31.70 22.92
CA THR A 44 42.17 -32.22 21.73
C THR A 44 41.40 -33.47 21.19
N ALA A 45 41.66 -33.92 19.96
CA ALA A 45 41.03 -35.12 19.35
C ALA A 45 41.86 -36.42 19.47
N PRO A 46 41.28 -37.59 19.11
CA PRO A 46 41.98 -38.51 18.20
C PRO A 46 41.08 -39.02 17.03
N ALA A 47 41.62 -39.85 16.11
CA ALA A 47 40.95 -40.22 14.85
C ALA A 47 41.40 -41.55 14.20
N LYS A 48 40.62 -41.98 13.17
CA LYS A 48 40.84 -43.00 12.09
C LYS A 48 40.36 -44.46 12.29
N GLY A 49 39.85 -45.01 11.17
CA GLY A 49 39.52 -46.43 10.92
C GLY A 49 38.02 -46.78 11.09
N THR A 50 37.33 -47.52 10.21
CA THR A 50 37.62 -47.94 8.81
C THR A 50 36.29 -48.29 8.10
N THR A 51 36.24 -48.33 6.75
CA THR A 51 35.06 -48.78 5.95
C THR A 51 34.99 -50.31 5.84
N PRO A 52 33.79 -50.93 5.76
CA PRO A 52 33.05 -51.15 4.48
C PRO A 52 31.51 -51.01 4.65
N ASP A 53 30.62 -51.32 3.71
CA ASP A 53 30.51 -51.09 2.25
C ASP A 53 29.01 -51.30 1.87
N ARG A 54 28.67 -51.22 0.59
CA ARG A 54 27.35 -51.15 -0.05
C ARG A 54 26.65 -52.50 -0.26
N SER A 55 25.33 -52.56 -0.05
CA SER A 55 24.41 -53.50 -0.72
C SER A 55 22.95 -53.05 -0.65
N ALA A 56 22.09 -53.60 -1.50
CA ALA A 56 20.71 -53.18 -1.77
C ALA A 56 19.74 -54.41 -1.82
N PRO A 57 18.42 -54.27 -2.10
CA PRO A 57 17.38 -55.20 -1.62
C PRO A 57 16.99 -56.34 -2.58
N PRO A 58 16.12 -57.25 -2.12
CA PRO A 58 14.80 -57.53 -2.73
C PRO A 58 13.65 -57.22 -1.74
N ASP A 59 12.40 -56.91 -2.08
CA ASP A 59 11.49 -57.13 -3.25
C ASP A 59 10.68 -58.45 -3.27
N ARG A 60 9.35 -58.31 -3.30
CA ARG A 60 8.26 -59.34 -3.39
C ARG A 60 8.19 -60.34 -2.20
N SER A 61 7.08 -61.03 -1.89
CA SER A 61 5.79 -61.24 -2.59
C SER A 61 4.59 -61.25 -1.60
N ALA A 62 3.36 -61.21 -2.15
CA ALA A 62 2.10 -61.59 -1.49
C ALA A 62 1.28 -62.47 -2.49
N PRO A 63 0.12 -63.08 -2.14
CA PRO A 63 -0.55 -63.25 -0.84
C PRO A 63 -0.64 -64.75 -0.46
N PRO A 64 -1.67 -65.20 0.29
CA PRO A 64 -2.80 -65.83 -0.42
C PRO A 64 -4.20 -65.41 0.06
N ASP A 65 -5.21 -65.81 -0.71
CA ASP A 65 -6.66 -65.64 -0.48
C ASP A 65 -7.38 -66.92 -0.92
N LYS A 66 -8.43 -67.37 -0.18
CA LYS A 66 -9.62 -68.10 -0.68
C LYS A 66 -10.55 -68.72 0.39
N SER A 67 -11.85 -68.70 0.06
CA SER A 67 -12.93 -69.67 0.40
C SER A 67 -13.50 -69.76 1.83
N ALA A 68 -14.77 -70.20 1.90
CA ALA A 68 -15.66 -70.26 3.08
C ALA A 68 -16.54 -71.53 3.00
N PRO A 69 -17.79 -71.53 3.51
CA PRO A 69 -18.26 -71.80 4.89
C PRO A 69 -18.74 -73.27 5.08
N PRO A 70 -19.41 -73.67 6.20
CA PRO A 70 -20.88 -73.57 6.23
C PRO A 70 -21.60 -73.47 7.61
N ASP A 71 -22.90 -73.14 7.54
CA ASP A 71 -24.07 -73.66 8.30
C ASP A 71 -24.34 -73.48 9.83
N LYS A 72 -25.48 -72.80 10.07
CA LYS A 72 -26.71 -73.20 10.83
C LYS A 72 -26.85 -73.13 12.37
N SER A 73 -27.89 -72.36 12.72
CA SER A 73 -28.93 -72.62 13.76
C SER A 73 -28.52 -72.50 15.25
N THR A 74 -29.42 -72.31 16.23
CA THR A 74 -30.90 -72.16 16.27
C THR A 74 -31.35 -70.99 17.16
N ALA A 75 -32.52 -70.42 16.88
CA ALA A 75 -33.42 -69.83 17.90
C ALA A 75 -34.68 -70.75 18.01
N PRO A 76 -35.44 -70.77 19.13
CA PRO A 76 -36.46 -69.74 19.34
C PRO A 76 -36.84 -69.42 20.82
N GLY A 77 -37.63 -68.35 21.02
CA GLY A 77 -38.36 -68.08 22.27
C GLY A 77 -39.43 -66.99 22.08
N LYS A 78 -40.73 -67.32 22.23
CA LYS A 78 -41.85 -66.44 21.82
C LYS A 78 -43.13 -66.71 22.63
N LYS A 79 -43.77 -65.65 23.17
CA LYS A 79 -45.22 -65.45 23.50
C LYS A 79 -45.36 -64.12 24.29
N THR A 80 -46.28 -63.15 24.13
CA THR A 80 -47.72 -63.03 23.75
C THR A 80 -48.72 -63.42 24.86
N ALA A 81 -49.81 -62.69 25.17
CA ALA A 81 -50.37 -61.39 24.73
C ALA A 81 -51.59 -60.95 25.61
N SER A 82 -52.37 -59.94 25.17
CA SER A 82 -53.73 -59.51 25.61
C SER A 82 -53.82 -58.64 26.91
N ALA A 83 -54.84 -57.76 27.12
CA ALA A 83 -56.09 -57.48 26.37
C ALA A 83 -56.53 -55.97 26.39
N ARG A 84 -57.67 -55.65 25.74
CA ARG A 84 -58.49 -54.39 25.72
C ARG A 84 -59.93 -54.78 26.24
N PRO A 85 -60.98 -53.92 26.40
CA PRO A 85 -61.16 -52.46 26.15
C PRO A 85 -61.99 -51.75 27.29
N ASP A 86 -62.72 -50.61 27.24
CA ASP A 86 -62.97 -49.44 26.34
C ASP A 86 -63.65 -48.28 27.18
N ARG A 87 -64.31 -47.16 26.76
CA ARG A 87 -64.71 -46.48 25.48
C ARG A 87 -64.97 -44.96 25.70
N SER A 88 -64.43 -44.06 24.86
CA SER A 88 -64.83 -42.62 24.69
C SER A 88 -64.71 -41.70 25.95
N THR A 89 -64.75 -40.35 25.93
CA THR A 89 -65.00 -39.30 24.92
C THR A 89 -64.02 -38.10 25.04
N ALA A 90 -63.87 -37.32 23.95
CA ALA A 90 -63.50 -35.89 23.86
C ALA A 90 -62.11 -35.38 24.38
N PRO A 91 -61.58 -34.23 23.89
CA PRO A 91 -60.16 -33.85 24.08
C PRO A 91 -59.91 -32.62 24.97
N GLY A 92 -58.72 -32.57 25.61
CA GLY A 92 -58.24 -31.41 26.38
C GLY A 92 -56.78 -31.03 26.08
N LYS A 93 -56.55 -29.79 25.60
CA LYS A 93 -55.21 -29.17 25.54
C LYS A 93 -54.72 -28.83 26.96
N LYS A 94 -53.41 -28.86 27.19
CA LYS A 94 -52.81 -28.36 28.44
C LYS A 94 -51.50 -27.59 28.21
N THR A 95 -51.61 -26.37 27.66
CA THR A 95 -50.52 -25.38 27.55
C THR A 95 -51.09 -23.95 27.66
N THR A 96 -51.19 -23.45 28.88
CA THR A 96 -51.66 -22.10 29.25
C THR A 96 -51.24 -21.81 30.71
N PRO A 97 -51.24 -20.55 31.19
CA PRO A 97 -51.63 -19.30 30.51
C PRO A 97 -50.45 -18.31 30.34
N GLY A 98 -50.73 -17.16 29.72
CA GLY A 98 -49.84 -16.00 29.68
C GLY A 98 -50.62 -14.69 29.56
N THR A 99 -50.01 -13.58 29.99
CA THR A 99 -50.50 -12.19 30.02
C THR A 99 -49.30 -11.27 30.34
N SER A 100 -49.26 -9.97 30.02
CA SER A 100 -50.11 -9.10 29.19
C SER A 100 -49.27 -7.91 28.67
N THR A 101 -49.90 -6.99 27.91
CA THR A 101 -49.32 -5.69 27.52
C THR A 101 -49.67 -4.57 28.51
N THR A 102 -48.71 -3.67 28.78
CA THR A 102 -48.80 -2.21 29.12
C THR A 102 -50.10 -1.61 29.70
N PRO A 103 -50.04 -0.77 30.77
CA PRO A 103 -49.67 0.66 30.59
C PRO A 103 -48.84 1.28 31.75
N ALA A 104 -48.75 2.62 31.86
CA ALA A 104 -47.78 3.35 32.70
C ALA A 104 -48.28 4.67 33.32
N LYS A 105 -47.67 5.14 34.44
CA LYS A 105 -47.43 6.58 34.81
C LYS A 105 -46.75 6.79 36.19
N GLY A 106 -46.05 7.93 36.35
CA GLY A 106 -45.64 8.57 37.63
C GLY A 106 -44.26 8.21 38.20
N THR A 107 -43.50 9.08 38.88
CA THR A 107 -43.58 10.56 39.08
C THR A 107 -42.15 11.13 39.39
N VAL A 108 -41.97 12.46 39.47
CA VAL A 108 -40.68 13.20 39.43
C VAL A 108 -40.47 14.10 40.66
N PRO A 109 -39.24 14.31 41.20
CA PRO A 109 -38.66 15.69 41.20
C PRO A 109 -37.11 15.87 41.19
N ALA A 110 -36.67 17.04 40.67
CA ALA A 110 -35.49 17.85 41.09
C ALA A 110 -34.03 17.36 40.79
N LYS A 111 -32.99 18.19 40.55
CA LYS A 111 -32.73 19.59 40.06
C LYS A 111 -31.17 19.71 39.93
N LYS A 112 -30.46 20.33 38.97
CA LYS A 112 -30.37 21.70 38.39
C LYS A 112 -29.45 21.60 37.12
N THR A 113 -29.68 22.24 35.96
CA THR A 113 -29.30 23.62 35.51
C THR A 113 -27.83 24.02 35.77
N THR A 114 -27.04 24.62 34.87
CA THR A 114 -27.27 25.57 33.74
C THR A 114 -26.51 25.16 32.46
N SER A 115 -26.80 25.50 31.18
CA SER A 115 -27.60 26.52 30.45
C SER A 115 -26.87 27.78 29.96
N ASP A 116 -26.62 27.86 28.63
CA ASP A 116 -26.82 29.03 27.73
C ASP A 116 -26.43 28.63 26.27
N LYS A 117 -27.03 28.99 25.12
CA LYS A 117 -28.19 29.83 24.66
C LYS A 117 -27.79 31.04 23.80
N SER A 118 -27.97 30.96 22.46
CA SER A 118 -28.71 31.97 21.65
C SER A 118 -28.89 31.55 20.16
N THR A 119 -29.77 32.24 19.44
CA THR A 119 -30.32 31.90 18.10
C THR A 119 -30.36 33.08 17.12
N ALA A 120 -30.18 32.82 15.81
CA ALA A 120 -30.73 33.55 14.65
C ALA A 120 -30.67 32.59 13.42
N ALA A 121 -31.65 32.39 12.51
CA ALA A 121 -32.63 33.24 11.81
C ALA A 121 -32.03 34.04 10.63
N ALA A 122 -32.61 34.12 9.41
CA ALA A 122 -33.66 33.33 8.72
C ALA A 122 -33.76 33.69 7.20
N LYS A 123 -34.66 33.00 6.45
CA LYS A 123 -35.35 33.39 5.17
C LYS A 123 -34.64 33.34 3.79
N ASN A 124 -35.07 32.37 2.95
CA ASN A 124 -35.67 32.48 1.59
C ASN A 124 -35.40 31.17 0.79
N ALA A 125 -36.33 30.40 0.19
CA ALA A 125 -37.55 30.65 -0.60
C ALA A 125 -37.27 31.03 -2.08
N ALA A 126 -37.92 30.47 -3.12
CA ALA A 126 -38.77 29.26 -3.33
C ALA A 126 -38.91 29.02 -4.88
N ALA A 127 -39.64 28.07 -5.51
CA ALA A 127 -40.49 26.93 -5.12
C ALA A 127 -40.70 25.94 -6.33
N GLY A 128 -41.16 24.69 -6.09
CA GLY A 128 -42.03 23.93 -7.03
C GLY A 128 -41.43 22.69 -7.74
N ARG A 129 -42.22 21.62 -8.03
CA ARG A 129 -43.60 21.28 -7.63
C ARG A 129 -43.80 19.73 -7.58
N LYS A 130 -44.92 19.28 -6.98
CA LYS A 130 -45.35 17.88 -6.72
C LYS A 130 -45.68 17.10 -8.02
N THR A 131 -45.86 15.76 -8.03
CA THR A 131 -47.10 15.07 -7.58
C THR A 131 -46.99 13.58 -7.17
N ALA A 132 -47.91 13.19 -6.28
CA ALA A 132 -48.45 11.87 -5.90
C ALA A 132 -49.82 12.16 -5.19
N PRO A 133 -50.75 11.22 -4.86
CA PRO A 133 -50.65 9.74 -4.73
C PRO A 133 -51.85 8.94 -5.32
N GLY A 134 -52.05 7.66 -4.94
CA GLY A 134 -53.26 6.86 -5.23
C GLY A 134 -53.35 5.52 -4.44
N ASP A 135 -54.58 5.04 -4.20
CA ASP A 135 -55.01 3.85 -3.41
C ASP A 135 -55.86 2.89 -4.31
N ARG A 136 -56.28 1.64 -4.00
CA ARG A 136 -56.31 0.74 -2.80
C ARG A 136 -56.30 -0.77 -3.28
N PRO A 137 -56.39 -1.81 -2.43
CA PRO A 137 -55.99 -3.20 -2.76
C PRO A 137 -57.13 -4.21 -3.00
N MET A 138 -56.81 -5.46 -3.45
CA MET A 138 -57.27 -6.70 -2.77
C MET A 138 -56.59 -8.03 -3.23
N THR A 139 -56.54 -8.97 -2.26
CA THR A 139 -56.46 -10.46 -2.26
C THR A 139 -56.26 -11.33 -3.53
N GLY A 140 -55.46 -12.41 -3.41
CA GLY A 140 -55.66 -13.66 -4.17
C GLY A 140 -54.49 -14.67 -4.21
N ARG A 141 -54.65 -15.89 -3.64
CA ARG A 141 -53.79 -17.09 -3.89
C ARG A 141 -54.52 -18.38 -3.47
N PRO A 142 -54.67 -19.39 -4.34
CA PRO A 142 -53.75 -20.57 -4.39
C PRO A 142 -53.36 -20.89 -5.87
N THR A 143 -52.78 -22.03 -6.33
CA THR A 143 -52.42 -23.35 -5.74
C THR A 143 -51.10 -23.91 -6.37
N THR A 144 -51.03 -25.22 -6.64
CA THR A 144 -50.06 -26.11 -7.35
C THR A 144 -50.85 -27.34 -7.84
N PRO A 145 -50.34 -28.37 -8.59
CA PRO A 145 -48.99 -28.72 -9.11
C PRO A 145 -48.96 -28.65 -10.68
N ALA A 146 -48.21 -29.38 -11.53
CA ALA A 146 -47.18 -30.45 -11.52
C ALA A 146 -46.20 -30.20 -12.71
N ARG A 147 -44.90 -30.57 -12.77
CA ARG A 147 -44.10 -31.83 -12.68
C ARG A 147 -44.08 -32.74 -13.94
N SER A 148 -42.87 -32.87 -14.52
CA SER A 148 -42.42 -33.88 -15.53
C SER A 148 -42.94 -33.70 -16.96
N THR A 149 -42.27 -34.17 -18.04
CA THR A 149 -41.04 -34.99 -18.22
C THR A 149 -40.05 -34.38 -19.25
N ALA A 150 -38.87 -35.00 -19.38
CA ALA A 150 -37.95 -34.94 -20.54
C ALA A 150 -37.64 -36.40 -20.96
N PRO A 151 -36.83 -36.73 -22.00
CA PRO A 151 -36.17 -35.91 -23.04
C PRO A 151 -36.43 -36.42 -24.49
N ASN A 152 -35.77 -35.88 -25.54
CA ASN A 152 -34.72 -36.61 -26.32
C ASN A 152 -34.02 -35.72 -27.40
N LYS A 153 -33.13 -36.31 -28.21
CA LYS A 153 -32.16 -35.68 -29.14
C LYS A 153 -32.57 -35.69 -30.63
N SER A 154 -31.95 -34.77 -31.39
CA SER A 154 -31.64 -34.82 -32.86
C SER A 154 -32.81 -34.87 -33.85
N ALA A 155 -32.73 -34.34 -35.08
CA ALA A 155 -31.55 -34.04 -35.92
C ALA A 155 -31.72 -32.85 -36.89
N THR A 156 -30.59 -32.33 -37.41
CA THR A 156 -30.45 -31.60 -38.69
C THR A 156 -30.41 -32.60 -39.87
N PRO A 157 -30.76 -32.26 -41.15
CA PRO A 157 -30.17 -31.12 -41.89
C PRO A 157 -31.06 -30.41 -42.96
N GLY A 158 -30.50 -29.38 -43.63
CA GLY A 158 -31.05 -28.75 -44.84
C GLY A 158 -30.13 -27.61 -45.37
N LYS A 159 -30.01 -27.42 -46.69
CA LYS A 159 -29.11 -26.42 -47.33
C LYS A 159 -29.79 -25.66 -48.47
N SER A 160 -29.36 -24.40 -48.67
CA SER A 160 -29.52 -23.58 -49.90
C SER A 160 -30.96 -23.13 -50.24
N ALA A 161 -31.22 -22.03 -50.95
CA ALA A 161 -30.33 -21.16 -51.75
C ALA A 161 -30.80 -19.68 -51.79
N THR A 162 -29.93 -18.78 -52.28
CA THR A 162 -30.23 -17.42 -52.78
C THR A 162 -30.20 -17.43 -54.32
N PRO A 163 -30.81 -16.49 -55.09
CA PRO A 163 -30.39 -15.07 -55.11
C PRO A 163 -31.45 -13.98 -55.46
N GLY A 164 -31.08 -12.70 -55.32
CA GLY A 164 -31.80 -11.54 -55.87
C GLY A 164 -30.87 -10.31 -55.99
N LYS A 165 -30.94 -9.55 -57.09
CA LYS A 165 -29.95 -8.50 -57.47
C LYS A 165 -30.60 -7.16 -57.89
N LYS A 166 -30.00 -6.05 -57.44
CA LYS A 166 -29.70 -4.76 -58.15
C LYS A 166 -29.15 -3.75 -57.10
N THR A 167 -28.03 -2.99 -57.21
CA THR A 167 -27.34 -2.21 -58.27
C THR A 167 -28.14 -0.98 -58.73
N VAL A 168 -27.58 0.23 -58.95
CA VAL A 168 -26.18 0.75 -59.05
C VAL A 168 -26.22 2.30 -58.84
N ALA A 169 -25.20 3.16 -58.69
CA ALA A 169 -23.71 3.12 -58.68
C ALA A 169 -23.15 4.38 -57.92
N GLY A 170 -21.83 4.49 -57.74
CA GLY A 170 -21.12 5.74 -57.36
C GLY A 170 -19.61 5.67 -57.66
N LYS A 171 -19.13 6.39 -58.68
CA LYS A 171 -17.71 6.47 -59.14
C LYS A 171 -17.03 7.72 -58.51
N SER A 172 -15.72 7.91 -58.38
CA SER A 172 -14.48 7.23 -58.84
C SER A 172 -13.33 7.65 -57.86
N ALA A 173 -12.03 7.30 -57.93
CA ALA A 173 -11.18 6.59 -58.90
C ALA A 173 -9.93 5.96 -58.21
N THR A 174 -8.95 5.52 -59.00
CA THR A 174 -7.55 5.17 -58.65
C THR A 174 -6.69 5.37 -59.94
N PRO A 175 -5.34 5.23 -60.02
CA PRO A 175 -4.66 3.91 -59.95
C PRO A 175 -3.20 3.89 -59.38
N GLY A 176 -2.66 2.69 -59.09
CA GLY A 176 -1.28 2.56 -58.57
C GLY A 176 -0.70 1.16 -58.29
N LYS A 177 -0.98 0.13 -59.13
CA LYS A 177 -0.22 -1.14 -59.35
C LYS A 177 0.34 -1.94 -58.12
N THR A 178 -0.22 -3.11 -57.74
CA THR A 178 0.05 -4.51 -58.23
C THR A 178 1.47 -5.05 -57.95
N THR A 179 1.75 -6.31 -57.57
CA THR A 179 1.09 -7.66 -57.60
C THR A 179 1.40 -8.46 -56.31
N ALA A 180 0.54 -9.32 -55.71
CA ALA A 180 0.15 -10.72 -56.05
C ALA A 180 1.32 -11.75 -56.12
N ALA A 181 1.23 -13.02 -55.67
CA ALA A 181 0.29 -13.76 -54.77
C ALA A 181 0.80 -15.22 -54.52
N ALA A 182 0.39 -15.91 -53.44
CA ALA A 182 0.42 -17.40 -53.33
C ALA A 182 -0.47 -17.97 -52.19
N LYS A 183 -0.85 -19.26 -52.28
CA LYS A 183 -1.87 -19.95 -51.45
C LYS A 183 -1.31 -20.65 -50.19
N SER A 184 -2.22 -21.08 -49.33
CA SER A 184 -2.00 -21.98 -48.18
C SER A 184 -2.07 -23.47 -48.54
N THR A 185 -1.44 -24.31 -47.72
CA THR A 185 -1.80 -25.73 -47.52
C THR A 185 -1.42 -26.22 -46.11
N ALA A 186 -2.24 -27.15 -45.62
CA ALA A 186 -2.04 -28.07 -44.50
C ALA A 186 -2.68 -29.42 -44.96
N PRO A 187 -2.32 -30.62 -44.46
CA PRO A 187 -2.02 -30.91 -43.05
C PRO A 187 -0.81 -31.87 -42.80
N GLY A 188 -0.55 -32.20 -41.53
CA GLY A 188 0.37 -33.26 -41.11
C GLY A 188 0.32 -33.48 -39.59
N GLN A 189 0.31 -34.73 -39.13
CA GLN A 189 0.23 -35.12 -37.71
C GLN A 189 1.27 -36.23 -37.42
N LYS A 190 1.66 -36.38 -36.14
CA LYS A 190 2.75 -37.24 -35.61
C LYS A 190 4.15 -36.64 -35.87
N THR A 191 5.20 -36.90 -35.08
CA THR A 191 5.35 -37.85 -33.95
C THR A 191 6.29 -37.28 -32.88
N VAL A 192 6.22 -37.80 -31.65
CA VAL A 192 7.24 -37.59 -30.59
C VAL A 192 8.46 -38.49 -30.84
N PRO A 193 9.69 -38.01 -30.63
CA PRO A 193 10.81 -38.83 -30.17
C PRO A 193 11.18 -38.49 -28.72
N GLY A 194 11.48 -39.51 -27.91
CA GLY A 194 11.96 -39.35 -26.53
C GLY A 194 13.45 -39.65 -26.36
N THR A 195 14.02 -39.11 -25.28
CA THR A 195 15.16 -39.64 -24.50
C THR A 195 16.19 -40.56 -25.19
N SER A 196 17.47 -40.15 -25.21
CA SER A 196 18.49 -40.68 -24.26
C SER A 196 19.93 -40.23 -24.58
N ALA A 197 20.82 -40.55 -23.63
CA ALA A 197 22.29 -40.67 -23.75
C ALA A 197 23.17 -39.40 -23.82
N THR A 198 24.38 -39.55 -23.27
CA THR A 198 25.43 -38.54 -23.08
C THR A 198 26.66 -38.88 -23.93
N PRO A 199 27.47 -37.89 -24.33
CA PRO A 199 28.93 -38.08 -24.32
C PRO A 199 29.64 -37.08 -23.39
N GLY A 200 30.84 -37.41 -22.91
CA GLY A 200 31.61 -36.55 -22.00
C GLY A 200 33.13 -36.54 -22.24
N LYS A 201 33.85 -35.88 -21.33
CA LYS A 201 35.33 -35.72 -21.22
C LYS A 201 36.06 -34.88 -22.30
N LYS A 202 36.51 -33.70 -21.87
CA LYS A 202 37.94 -33.24 -21.82
C LYS A 202 37.99 -31.99 -20.93
N THR A 203 38.31 -32.08 -19.64
CA THR A 203 39.66 -31.99 -19.01
C THR A 203 40.43 -30.68 -19.31
N ALA A 204 40.82 -29.97 -18.23
CA ALA A 204 41.56 -28.69 -18.24
C ALA A 204 43.10 -28.87 -18.29
N PRO A 205 43.87 -27.76 -18.30
CA PRO A 205 44.45 -27.26 -17.04
C PRO A 205 44.38 -25.71 -16.88
N GLY A 206 44.66 -25.09 -15.72
CA GLY A 206 44.78 -25.65 -14.36
C GLY A 206 45.80 -24.95 -13.42
N ASN A 207 45.32 -24.15 -12.45
CA ASN A 207 46.00 -23.73 -11.19
C ASN A 207 47.28 -22.83 -11.30
N LYS A 208 47.84 -22.16 -10.25
CA LYS A 208 47.68 -22.18 -8.76
C LYS A 208 47.91 -20.73 -8.13
N PRO A 209 48.25 -20.43 -6.83
CA PRO A 209 47.44 -19.47 -6.04
C PRO A 209 48.11 -18.44 -5.05
N MET A 210 47.25 -17.63 -4.38
CA MET A 210 47.26 -17.26 -2.93
C MET A 210 48.03 -16.04 -2.35
N THR A 211 47.43 -15.47 -1.27
CA THR A 211 47.93 -14.41 -0.32
C THR A 211 48.07 -12.97 -0.86
N GLY A 212 47.96 -11.88 -0.07
CA GLY A 212 47.70 -11.70 1.37
C GLY A 212 47.28 -10.25 1.73
N LYS A 213 47.03 -9.93 3.02
CA LYS A 213 46.63 -8.58 3.50
C LYS A 213 47.82 -7.62 3.71
N THR A 214 47.60 -6.31 3.52
CA THR A 214 48.27 -5.23 4.29
C THR A 214 47.45 -3.93 4.28
N THR A 215 47.73 -3.03 5.23
CA THR A 215 47.07 -1.72 5.42
C THR A 215 48.06 -0.53 5.34
N ALA A 216 47.50 0.68 5.17
CA ALA A 216 48.16 2.00 5.28
C ALA A 216 48.86 2.22 6.67
N PRO A 217 49.72 3.25 6.91
CA PRO A 217 49.64 4.61 6.34
C PRO A 217 50.96 5.43 6.10
N GLY A 218 50.82 6.65 5.58
CA GLY A 218 51.87 7.69 5.57
C GLY A 218 51.38 9.05 5.00
N LYS A 219 51.63 10.18 5.69
CA LYS A 219 51.14 11.52 5.30
C LYS A 219 51.87 12.69 6.02
N LYS A 220 52.54 13.57 5.26
CA LYS A 220 53.18 14.87 5.66
C LYS A 220 53.89 15.45 4.40
N THR A 221 54.10 16.76 4.13
CA THR A 221 53.66 18.03 4.76
C THR A 221 53.68 19.19 3.71
N VAL A 222 53.14 20.36 4.09
CA VAL A 222 53.16 21.70 3.41
C VAL A 222 53.27 22.72 4.59
N PRO A 223 53.85 23.95 4.54
CA PRO A 223 53.91 24.90 3.40
C PRO A 223 55.19 25.79 3.25
N GLY A 224 55.18 26.72 2.29
CA GLY A 224 56.14 27.83 2.17
C GLY A 224 55.71 28.96 1.20
N LYS A 225 55.74 30.22 1.68
CA LYS A 225 55.59 31.54 0.98
C LYS A 225 55.92 32.65 2.02
N PRO A 226 56.24 33.92 1.67
CA PRO A 226 55.77 34.72 0.53
C PRO A 226 56.87 35.62 -0.11
N MET A 227 56.50 36.82 -0.61
CA MET A 227 57.34 37.96 -1.05
C MET A 227 58.16 37.80 -2.37
N THR A 228 58.52 38.84 -3.13
CA THR A 228 57.82 40.06 -3.62
C THR A 228 58.67 40.64 -4.76
N GLY A 229 58.10 41.10 -5.89
CA GLY A 229 58.93 41.70 -6.96
C GLY A 229 58.19 42.23 -8.20
N LYS A 230 58.46 43.49 -8.53
CA LYS A 230 58.22 44.23 -9.79
C LYS A 230 59.52 45.08 -10.01
N PRO A 231 59.84 45.68 -11.17
CA PRO A 231 58.98 45.90 -12.35
C PRO A 231 59.66 45.78 -13.76
N THR A 232 58.86 46.14 -14.77
CA THR A 232 59.27 46.71 -16.09
C THR A 232 59.98 45.84 -17.13
N ALA A 233 59.86 46.27 -18.39
CA ALA A 233 60.36 45.63 -19.61
C ALA A 233 60.81 46.70 -20.63
N PRO A 234 61.65 46.35 -21.64
CA PRO A 234 61.89 47.21 -22.80
C PRO A 234 61.27 46.70 -24.13
N THR A 235 60.69 47.67 -24.84
CA THR A 235 60.72 47.96 -26.30
C THR A 235 61.73 47.20 -27.21
N LYS A 236 61.62 47.11 -28.56
CA LYS A 236 60.85 47.85 -29.59
C LYS A 236 60.89 47.14 -30.99
N LYS A 237 60.30 47.79 -32.01
CA LYS A 237 60.34 47.57 -33.50
C LYS A 237 59.08 46.87 -34.07
N THR A 238 58.47 47.30 -35.18
CA THR A 238 58.65 48.52 -36.03
C THR A 238 57.32 48.92 -36.71
N ALA A 239 57.21 50.18 -37.18
CA ALA A 239 56.16 50.65 -38.10
C ALA A 239 56.79 50.99 -39.48
N PRO A 240 56.01 51.41 -40.51
CA PRO A 240 55.94 52.86 -40.78
C PRO A 240 54.68 53.41 -41.52
N THR A 241 54.17 54.57 -41.06
CA THR A 241 53.58 55.70 -41.87
C THR A 241 52.33 55.46 -42.78
N LYS A 242 51.54 56.44 -43.26
CA LYS A 242 51.41 57.93 -43.20
C LYS A 242 49.94 58.26 -43.62
N LYS A 243 49.09 58.95 -42.87
CA LYS A 243 48.77 60.42 -42.81
C LYS A 243 47.53 60.53 -41.88
N ALA A 244 47.26 61.54 -41.03
CA ALA A 244 47.56 62.98 -40.98
C ALA A 244 46.54 63.90 -41.70
N THR A 245 45.47 64.26 -40.97
CA THR A 245 44.74 65.56 -41.02
C THR A 245 44.12 65.80 -39.63
N ALA A 246 43.78 67.04 -39.28
CA ALA A 246 43.51 67.44 -37.89
C ALA A 246 42.29 68.36 -37.70
N GLY A 247 41.68 68.26 -36.52
CA GLY A 247 41.20 69.41 -35.75
C GLY A 247 39.81 69.99 -36.05
N LYS A 248 38.88 69.78 -35.11
CA LYS A 248 38.17 70.92 -34.48
C LYS A 248 37.67 70.57 -33.08
N LYS A 249 37.72 71.54 -32.16
CA LYS A 249 36.99 71.51 -30.89
C LYS A 249 35.60 72.13 -31.10
N THR A 250 34.58 71.53 -30.51
CA THR A 250 33.35 72.22 -30.10
C THR A 250 32.85 71.54 -28.83
N ALA A 251 32.49 72.33 -27.82
CA ALA A 251 31.91 71.84 -26.57
C ALA A 251 30.46 72.31 -26.48
N ALA A 252 29.55 71.36 -26.23
CA ALA A 252 28.15 71.63 -25.90
C ALA A 252 27.66 70.52 -24.95
N ALA A 253 26.86 70.88 -23.95
CA ALA A 253 26.53 69.99 -22.85
C ALA A 253 25.17 69.29 -23.00
N LYS A 254 25.10 68.03 -22.57
CA LYS A 254 24.04 67.47 -21.68
C LYS A 254 24.27 65.96 -21.45
N GLY A 255 23.94 65.50 -20.24
CA GLY A 255 23.96 64.07 -19.89
C GLY A 255 24.77 63.76 -18.64
N ALA A 256 24.19 64.01 -17.45
CA ALA A 256 24.72 63.42 -16.23
C ALA A 256 24.44 61.90 -16.28
N GLU A 257 25.48 61.10 -16.51
CA GLU A 257 25.34 59.64 -16.68
C GLU A 257 24.91 58.99 -15.36
N ALA A 258 23.63 58.63 -15.25
CA ALA A 258 23.08 58.00 -14.06
C ALA A 258 23.78 56.65 -13.81
N PRO A 259 24.36 56.40 -12.62
CA PRO A 259 25.25 55.27 -12.39
C PRO A 259 24.54 53.94 -12.67
N ALA A 260 25.13 53.14 -13.57
CA ALA A 260 24.49 51.98 -14.17
C ALA A 260 23.88 51.03 -13.13
N ARG A 261 22.54 50.96 -13.10
CA ARG A 261 21.75 50.10 -12.19
C ARG A 261 22.10 48.62 -12.38
N ARG A 262 23.06 48.11 -11.59
CA ARG A 262 23.52 46.70 -11.57
C ARG A 262 22.36 45.69 -11.73
N PRO A 263 22.18 45.06 -12.91
CA PRO A 263 21.28 43.94 -13.10
C PRO A 263 22.05 42.63 -12.84
N ARG A 264 21.59 41.66 -12.06
CA ARG A 264 20.36 41.51 -11.26
C ARG A 264 20.71 40.74 -9.98
N ARG A 265 19.89 40.86 -8.93
CA ARG A 265 19.87 39.85 -7.85
C ARG A 265 19.68 38.45 -8.47
N GLY A 266 20.43 37.46 -7.97
CA GLY A 266 20.46 36.09 -8.50
C GLY A 266 19.07 35.43 -8.66
N PRO A 267 18.96 34.34 -9.44
CA PRO A 267 17.70 33.79 -9.93
C PRO A 267 16.69 33.53 -8.79
N ARG A 268 15.71 34.43 -8.67
CA ARG A 268 14.60 34.31 -7.71
C ARG A 268 13.86 32.99 -7.94
N PHE A 269 13.69 32.23 -6.86
CA PHE A 269 12.96 30.97 -6.79
C PHE A 269 11.67 31.00 -7.64
N SER A 270 11.48 29.97 -8.47
CA SER A 270 10.37 29.92 -9.42
C SER A 270 10.11 28.49 -9.89
N VAL A 271 9.06 27.85 -9.36
CA VAL A 271 8.62 26.50 -9.75
C VAL A 271 8.39 26.41 -11.26
N ALA A 272 7.69 27.38 -11.85
CA ALA A 272 7.38 27.43 -13.28
C ALA A 272 8.66 27.39 -14.16
N ARG A 273 9.71 28.10 -13.77
CA ARG A 273 10.98 28.17 -14.52
C ARG A 273 11.99 27.08 -14.14
N GLY A 274 11.66 26.18 -13.20
CA GLY A 274 12.60 25.21 -12.66
C GLY A 274 13.74 25.81 -11.83
N TRP A 275 13.57 27.06 -11.35
CA TRP A 275 14.62 27.77 -10.62
C TRP A 275 14.51 27.46 -9.13
N PHE A 276 15.23 26.42 -8.72
CA PHE A 276 15.29 25.95 -7.33
C PHE A 276 16.65 26.32 -6.71
N PRO A 277 16.71 26.66 -5.41
CA PRO A 277 17.98 26.78 -4.70
C PRO A 277 18.79 25.48 -4.77
N PRO A 278 20.14 25.53 -4.72
CA PRO A 278 20.95 24.34 -4.47
C PRO A 278 20.66 23.78 -3.07
N LEU A 279 20.84 22.47 -2.89
CA LEU A 279 20.58 21.79 -1.61
C LEU A 279 21.54 22.27 -0.49
N GLY A 280 22.82 22.48 -0.82
CA GLY A 280 23.86 22.89 0.12
C GLY A 280 24.17 21.85 1.21
N THR A 281 25.20 22.10 2.03
CA THR A 281 25.62 21.16 3.09
C THR A 281 24.52 20.91 4.12
N LYS A 282 23.86 21.98 4.60
CA LYS A 282 22.75 21.86 5.58
C LYS A 282 21.55 21.09 5.02
N GLY A 283 21.24 21.23 3.74
CA GLY A 283 20.19 20.44 3.08
C GLY A 283 20.58 18.98 2.87
N ARG A 284 21.86 18.69 2.58
CA ARG A 284 22.37 17.31 2.51
C ARG A 284 22.25 16.61 3.86
N ILE A 285 22.63 17.28 4.95
CA ILE A 285 22.48 16.75 6.32
C ILE A 285 20.99 16.50 6.63
N ALA A 286 20.12 17.47 6.36
CA ALA A 286 18.67 17.31 6.57
C ALA A 286 18.05 16.16 5.74
N LEU A 287 18.52 15.96 4.51
CA LEU A 287 18.12 14.82 3.68
C LEU A 287 18.61 13.49 4.26
N ILE A 288 19.88 13.41 4.67
CA ILE A 288 20.44 12.19 5.30
C ILE A 288 19.66 11.85 6.59
N LEU A 289 19.37 12.82 7.44
CA LEU A 289 18.54 12.62 8.63
C LEU A 289 17.09 12.22 8.28
N SER A 290 16.54 12.74 7.18
CA SER A 290 15.22 12.30 6.68
C SER A 290 15.23 10.85 6.21
N LEU A 291 16.30 10.40 5.55
CA LEU A 291 16.43 9.01 5.11
C LEU A 291 16.69 8.06 6.28
N LEU A 292 17.56 8.45 7.23
CA LEU A 292 17.84 7.67 8.44
C LEU A 292 16.61 7.53 9.35
N THR A 293 15.83 8.60 9.54
CA THR A 293 14.59 8.52 10.34
C THR A 293 13.58 7.58 9.71
N GLY A 294 13.38 7.62 8.39
CA GLY A 294 12.50 6.69 7.67
C GLY A 294 12.99 5.24 7.71
N LEU A 295 14.31 5.02 7.62
CA LEU A 295 14.92 3.69 7.72
C LEU A 295 14.69 3.08 9.11
N VAL A 296 14.85 3.87 10.16
CA VAL A 296 14.58 3.43 11.54
C VAL A 296 13.09 3.22 11.76
N SER A 297 12.21 4.18 11.43
CA SER A 297 10.78 4.07 11.77
C SER A 297 10.01 3.04 10.93
N HIS A 298 10.46 2.70 9.72
CA HIS A 298 9.84 1.65 8.89
C HIS A 298 10.58 0.31 8.95
N GLY A 299 11.89 0.30 9.18
CA GLY A 299 12.67 -0.95 9.30
C GLY A 299 12.56 -1.62 10.67
N TYR A 300 12.43 -0.86 11.75
CA TYR A 300 12.28 -1.40 13.10
C TYR A 300 10.98 -2.20 13.23
N HIS A 301 11.10 -3.49 13.60
CA HIS A 301 9.98 -4.45 13.67
C HIS A 301 9.21 -4.70 12.36
N LEU A 302 9.78 -4.46 11.16
CA LEU A 302 9.12 -4.67 9.86
C LEU A 302 8.43 -6.04 9.70
N PHE A 303 9.06 -7.11 10.20
CA PHE A 303 8.55 -8.49 10.13
C PHE A 303 7.74 -8.92 11.38
N ARG A 304 7.52 -8.02 12.35
CA ARG A 304 6.73 -8.26 13.57
C ARG A 304 5.46 -7.41 13.65
N TYR A 305 5.49 -6.20 13.08
CA TYR A 305 4.40 -5.24 13.07
C TYR A 305 4.31 -4.50 11.72
N PRO A 306 3.11 -4.39 11.12
CA PRO A 306 1.83 -4.91 11.62
C PRO A 306 1.65 -6.42 11.38
N LEU A 307 0.51 -6.97 11.85
CA LEU A 307 -0.05 -8.25 11.40
C LEU A 307 -0.03 -8.32 9.85
N TYR A 308 0.10 -9.50 9.24
CA TYR A 308 -0.06 -9.62 7.78
C TYR A 308 -1.52 -9.36 7.38
N LEU A 309 -1.72 -8.70 6.23
CA LEU A 309 -3.03 -8.37 5.66
C LEU A 309 -3.33 -9.22 4.41
N THR A 310 -4.60 -9.58 4.20
CA THR A 310 -5.16 -10.23 3.00
C THR A 310 -4.52 -9.77 1.69
N ASP A 311 -4.52 -8.45 1.44
CA ASP A 311 -3.92 -7.81 0.26
C ASP A 311 -2.43 -8.16 0.06
N GLU A 312 -1.64 -8.26 1.13
CA GLU A 312 -0.22 -8.64 1.03
C GLU A 312 -0.10 -10.09 0.52
N GLY A 313 -1.00 -10.96 0.97
CA GLY A 313 -1.17 -12.32 0.47
C GLY A 313 -1.50 -12.33 -1.03
N ILE A 314 -2.55 -11.62 -1.43
CA ILE A 314 -3.02 -11.54 -2.84
C ILE A 314 -1.90 -11.04 -3.77
N TYR A 315 -1.24 -9.92 -3.44
CA TYR A 315 -0.22 -9.38 -4.33
C TYR A 315 1.06 -10.25 -4.39
N MET A 316 1.41 -10.95 -3.30
CA MET A 316 2.53 -11.91 -3.33
C MET A 316 2.16 -13.24 -4.02
N GLN A 317 0.93 -13.72 -3.89
CA GLN A 317 0.37 -14.87 -4.62
C GLN A 317 0.40 -14.63 -6.14
N ARG A 318 -0.06 -13.46 -6.60
CA ARG A 318 0.00 -13.10 -8.02
C ARG A 318 1.43 -12.88 -8.51
N ALA A 319 2.32 -12.34 -7.68
CA ALA A 319 3.74 -12.25 -7.98
C ALA A 319 4.41 -13.64 -8.11
N TRP A 320 4.00 -14.59 -7.27
CA TRP A 320 4.42 -15.99 -7.34
C TRP A 320 3.97 -16.65 -8.65
N SER A 321 2.70 -16.45 -9.06
CA SER A 321 2.17 -16.99 -10.32
C SER A 321 2.94 -16.49 -11.55
N VAL A 322 3.30 -15.21 -11.58
CA VAL A 322 4.14 -14.62 -12.65
C VAL A 322 5.52 -15.32 -12.75
N VAL A 323 6.10 -15.76 -11.63
CA VAL A 323 7.42 -16.42 -11.58
C VAL A 323 7.33 -17.94 -11.81
N ARG A 324 6.24 -18.59 -11.36
CA ARG A 324 6.14 -20.06 -11.26
C ARG A 324 5.27 -20.69 -12.34
N GLU A 325 4.23 -19.98 -12.77
CA GLU A 325 3.20 -20.46 -13.71
C GLU A 325 3.19 -19.66 -15.02
N THR A 326 3.90 -18.52 -15.07
CA THR A 326 3.92 -17.54 -16.16
C THR A 326 2.57 -16.84 -16.44
N SER A 327 1.66 -16.89 -15.48
CA SER A 327 0.33 -16.24 -15.47
C SER A 327 0.27 -15.01 -14.57
N LEU A 328 -0.71 -14.12 -14.78
CA LEU A 328 -0.90 -12.93 -13.95
C LEU A 328 -1.57 -13.22 -12.58
N SER A 329 -2.09 -14.42 -12.39
CA SER A 329 -2.83 -14.88 -11.22
C SER A 329 -2.91 -16.42 -11.27
N PRO A 330 -2.92 -17.14 -10.13
CA PRO A 330 -3.19 -18.58 -10.09
C PRO A 330 -4.69 -18.91 -10.21
N TYR A 331 -5.55 -17.88 -10.16
CA TYR A 331 -6.98 -17.93 -10.44
C TYR A 331 -7.30 -17.18 -11.74
N THR A 332 -8.56 -17.24 -12.20
CA THR A 332 -9.03 -16.41 -13.32
C THR A 332 -8.68 -14.93 -13.08
N TYR A 333 -8.01 -14.28 -14.04
CA TYR A 333 -7.64 -12.87 -13.91
C TYR A 333 -8.79 -11.97 -14.35
N ASP A 334 -9.50 -11.37 -13.39
CA ASP A 334 -10.76 -10.64 -13.56
C ASP A 334 -10.61 -9.14 -13.85
N TYR A 335 -9.39 -8.66 -14.06
CA TYR A 335 -9.04 -7.24 -14.24
C TYR A 335 -9.41 -6.35 -13.04
N ASP A 336 -9.53 -6.91 -11.83
CA ASP A 336 -9.79 -6.16 -10.59
C ASP A 336 -8.81 -4.98 -10.38
N HIS A 337 -7.54 -5.21 -10.73
CA HIS A 337 -6.41 -4.29 -10.72
C HIS A 337 -5.46 -4.57 -11.89
N ALA A 338 -4.74 -3.54 -12.33
CA ALA A 338 -3.70 -3.65 -13.35
C ALA A 338 -2.42 -4.31 -12.80
N PRO A 339 -1.71 -5.13 -13.60
CA PRO A 339 -0.80 -6.14 -13.06
C PRO A 339 0.62 -5.63 -12.73
N LEU A 340 0.99 -4.40 -13.08
CA LEU A 340 2.39 -3.98 -12.97
C LEU A 340 2.88 -3.91 -11.52
N GLY A 341 1.95 -3.77 -10.56
CA GLY A 341 2.23 -3.86 -9.14
C GLY A 341 2.86 -5.20 -8.73
N TRP A 342 2.22 -6.32 -9.03
CA TRP A 342 2.77 -7.65 -8.69
C TRP A 342 3.80 -8.16 -9.70
N ILE A 343 3.83 -7.66 -10.94
CA ILE A 343 4.98 -7.87 -11.84
C ILE A 343 6.24 -7.21 -11.26
N THR A 344 6.11 -6.06 -10.57
CA THR A 344 7.24 -5.43 -9.84
C THR A 344 7.68 -6.28 -8.64
N LEU A 345 6.73 -6.87 -7.90
CA LEU A 345 7.03 -7.81 -6.80
C LEU A 345 7.71 -9.10 -7.31
N ALA A 346 7.26 -9.63 -8.45
CA ALA A 346 7.87 -10.78 -9.14
C ALA A 346 9.30 -10.48 -9.57
N GLY A 347 9.53 -9.33 -10.23
CA GLY A 347 10.87 -8.88 -10.63
C GLY A 347 11.81 -8.57 -9.46
N TRP A 348 11.27 -8.26 -8.28
CA TRP A 348 12.04 -8.16 -7.04
C TRP A 348 12.38 -9.53 -6.44
N ALA A 349 11.43 -10.46 -6.37
CA ALA A 349 11.63 -11.77 -5.74
C ALA A 349 12.47 -12.73 -6.60
N PHE A 350 12.27 -12.74 -7.91
CA PHE A 350 12.93 -13.66 -8.86
C PHE A 350 14.48 -13.74 -8.76
N PRO A 351 15.23 -12.62 -8.65
CA PRO A 351 16.69 -12.67 -8.54
C PRO A 351 17.24 -12.98 -7.13
N LEU A 352 16.39 -13.11 -6.09
CA LEU A 352 16.85 -13.32 -4.72
C LEU A 352 17.18 -14.80 -4.43
N PRO A 353 18.16 -15.08 -3.55
CA PRO A 353 18.35 -16.42 -2.99
C PRO A 353 17.08 -16.91 -2.29
N LYS A 354 16.61 -18.13 -2.63
CA LYS A 354 15.29 -18.68 -2.25
C LYS A 354 14.05 -17.85 -2.69
N GLN A 355 14.23 -16.83 -3.51
CA GLN A 355 13.17 -16.01 -4.11
C GLN A 355 12.15 -15.50 -3.08
N PHE A 356 10.93 -16.05 -3.04
CA PHE A 356 9.89 -15.64 -2.11
C PHE A 356 10.24 -15.91 -0.65
N GLU A 357 11.01 -16.96 -0.34
CA GLU A 357 11.48 -17.26 1.02
C GLU A 357 12.73 -16.46 1.45
N ALA A 358 13.23 -15.52 0.63
CA ALA A 358 14.49 -14.80 0.90
C ALA A 358 14.55 -14.12 2.28
N PHE A 359 13.41 -13.62 2.79
CA PHE A 359 13.26 -13.04 4.13
C PHE A 359 12.36 -13.89 5.05
N GLY A 360 12.42 -15.22 4.88
CA GLY A 360 11.71 -16.21 5.69
C GLY A 360 10.34 -16.61 5.14
N ASN A 361 9.60 -15.67 4.53
CA ASN A 361 8.38 -15.97 3.78
C ASN A 361 8.09 -14.89 2.72
N ALA A 362 7.12 -15.18 1.83
CA ALA A 362 6.77 -14.32 0.70
C ALA A 362 6.42 -12.89 1.12
N ILE A 363 5.60 -12.70 2.16
CA ILE A 363 5.16 -11.38 2.60
C ILE A 363 6.33 -10.59 3.18
N ASN A 364 7.19 -11.19 4.01
CA ASN A 364 8.40 -10.53 4.50
C ASN A 364 9.32 -10.09 3.35
N THR A 365 9.49 -10.93 2.31
CA THR A 365 10.27 -10.59 1.12
C THR A 365 9.69 -9.40 0.37
N GLY A 366 8.36 -9.31 0.26
CA GLY A 366 7.68 -8.12 -0.24
C GLY A 366 7.83 -6.90 0.67
N ARG A 367 7.68 -7.05 1.99
CA ARG A 367 7.82 -5.97 2.98
C ARG A 367 9.22 -5.35 2.97
N PHE A 368 10.27 -6.15 2.72
CA PHE A 368 11.63 -5.62 2.53
C PHE A 368 11.73 -4.71 1.31
N LEU A 369 11.06 -5.04 0.18
CA LEU A 369 10.93 -4.09 -0.94
C LEU A 369 10.16 -2.83 -0.50
N MET A 370 9.07 -2.95 0.26
CA MET A 370 8.30 -1.80 0.73
C MET A 370 9.15 -0.83 1.56
N LEU A 371 10.08 -1.34 2.39
CA LEU A 371 11.07 -0.51 3.07
C LEU A 371 11.94 0.27 2.08
N LEU A 372 12.51 -0.38 1.06
CA LEU A 372 13.33 0.30 0.04
C LEU A 372 12.52 1.34 -0.76
N VAL A 373 11.28 1.01 -1.10
CA VAL A 373 10.30 1.88 -1.78
C VAL A 373 9.95 3.09 -0.92
N HIS A 374 9.81 2.92 0.41
CA HIS A 374 9.62 4.03 1.35
C HIS A 374 10.85 4.95 1.38
N ILE A 375 12.08 4.43 1.51
CA ILE A 375 13.30 5.28 1.52
C ILE A 375 13.48 6.05 0.20
N ALA A 376 13.20 5.41 -0.93
CA ALA A 376 13.19 6.09 -2.22
C ALA A 376 12.10 7.17 -2.29
N SER A 377 10.91 6.90 -1.77
CA SER A 377 9.80 7.86 -1.68
C SER A 377 10.12 9.03 -0.74
N VAL A 378 10.83 8.81 0.36
CA VAL A 378 11.32 9.87 1.27
C VAL A 378 12.30 10.80 0.55
N TYR A 379 13.25 10.26 -0.22
CA TYR A 379 14.17 11.06 -1.04
C TYR A 379 13.40 11.92 -2.06
N LEU A 380 12.47 11.30 -2.80
CA LEU A 380 11.68 11.97 -3.82
C LEU A 380 10.80 13.06 -3.21
N LEU A 381 10.06 12.74 -2.14
CA LEU A 381 9.16 13.66 -1.43
C LEU A 381 9.91 14.84 -0.80
N PHE A 382 11.09 14.61 -0.21
CA PHE A 382 11.96 15.67 0.30
C PHE A 382 12.35 16.64 -0.83
N GLU A 383 12.84 16.12 -1.96
CA GLU A 383 13.23 16.93 -3.11
C GLU A 383 12.03 17.66 -3.74
N ILE A 384 10.87 17.01 -3.86
CA ILE A 384 9.61 17.61 -4.34
C ILE A 384 9.18 18.76 -3.43
N ALA A 385 9.10 18.54 -2.12
CA ALA A 385 8.77 19.57 -1.14
C ALA A 385 9.75 20.74 -1.19
N ARG A 386 11.06 20.46 -1.31
CA ARG A 386 12.12 21.47 -1.46
C ARG A 386 11.98 22.27 -2.75
N ARG A 387 11.54 21.65 -3.84
CA ARG A 387 11.35 22.27 -5.17
C ARG A 387 10.03 23.04 -5.26
N LEU A 388 8.96 22.60 -4.62
CA LEU A 388 7.66 23.30 -4.58
C LEU A 388 7.67 24.50 -3.61
N SER A 389 8.42 24.43 -2.50
CA SER A 389 8.54 25.51 -1.52
C SER A 389 9.74 26.45 -1.72
N GLY A 390 10.83 25.94 -2.33
CA GLY A 390 12.13 26.59 -2.31
C GLY A 390 12.87 26.45 -0.97
N SER A 391 12.50 25.50 -0.10
CA SER A 391 13.07 25.39 1.24
C SER A 391 13.37 23.97 1.76
N VAL A 392 14.49 23.87 2.46
CA VAL A 392 14.89 22.68 3.24
C VAL A 392 13.99 22.48 4.45
N LEU A 393 13.45 23.54 5.06
CA LEU A 393 12.57 23.43 6.24
C LEU A 393 11.27 22.73 5.89
N ALA A 394 10.57 23.17 4.83
CA ALA A 394 9.38 22.50 4.32
C ALA A 394 9.63 21.02 4.01
N ALA A 395 10.76 20.71 3.37
CA ALA A 395 11.15 19.35 3.03
C ALA A 395 11.41 18.48 4.27
N THR A 396 12.13 19.01 5.26
CA THR A 396 12.43 18.31 6.52
C THR A 396 11.15 18.01 7.30
N VAL A 397 10.24 18.99 7.42
CA VAL A 397 8.94 18.79 8.08
C VAL A 397 8.07 17.79 7.31
N THR A 398 8.05 17.86 5.98
CA THR A 398 7.32 16.90 5.12
C THR A 398 7.82 15.47 5.35
N SER A 399 9.13 15.24 5.22
CA SER A 399 9.71 13.90 5.37
C SER A 399 9.61 13.38 6.81
N PHE A 400 9.80 14.23 7.81
CA PHE A 400 9.59 13.86 9.21
C PHE A 400 8.17 13.34 9.45
N LEU A 401 7.15 14.11 9.07
CA LEU A 401 5.75 13.70 9.23
C LEU A 401 5.42 12.41 8.47
N PHE A 402 5.95 12.25 7.25
CA PHE A 402 5.77 11.03 6.46
C PHE A 402 6.51 9.81 7.04
N ASN A 403 7.59 10.00 7.80
CA ASN A 403 8.33 8.93 8.47
C ASN A 403 7.76 8.51 9.83
N VAL A 404 7.19 9.45 10.60
CA VAL A 404 6.77 9.18 12.00
C VAL A 404 5.26 9.10 12.19
N SER A 405 4.44 9.43 11.18
CA SER A 405 2.99 9.24 11.19
C SER A 405 2.63 7.77 11.46
N PRO A 406 1.80 7.45 12.48
CA PRO A 406 1.37 6.07 12.74
C PRO A 406 0.64 5.44 11.54
N LEU A 407 -0.10 6.23 10.75
CA LEU A 407 -0.70 5.75 9.50
C LEU A 407 0.36 5.39 8.45
N ALA A 408 1.40 6.22 8.30
CA ALA A 408 2.50 5.92 7.38
C ALA A 408 3.25 4.67 7.81
N VAL A 409 3.63 4.59 9.08
CA VAL A 409 4.39 3.46 9.63
C VAL A 409 3.56 2.16 9.58
N TYR A 410 2.24 2.23 9.74
CA TYR A 410 1.36 1.07 9.57
C TYR A 410 1.29 0.61 8.10
N PHE A 411 0.92 1.49 7.16
CA PHE A 411 0.62 1.08 5.77
C PHE A 411 1.82 1.05 4.82
N GLN A 412 2.81 1.95 4.95
CA GLN A 412 3.99 1.96 4.07
C GLN A 412 4.94 0.76 4.31
N ARG A 413 4.78 0.04 5.44
CA ARG A 413 5.46 -1.24 5.70
C ARG A 413 4.83 -2.42 4.97
N GLN A 414 3.53 -2.38 4.69
CA GLN A 414 2.77 -3.50 4.12
C GLN A 414 2.94 -3.59 2.60
N VAL A 415 2.91 -4.80 2.06
CA VAL A 415 2.90 -5.06 0.61
C VAL A 415 1.59 -4.56 0.00
N LEU A 416 1.57 -3.29 -0.42
CA LEU A 416 0.40 -2.62 -0.99
C LEU A 416 0.77 -1.95 -2.30
N LEU A 417 -0.07 -2.10 -3.31
CA LEU A 417 0.14 -1.48 -4.62
C LEU A 417 0.12 0.06 -4.54
N ASP A 418 -0.64 0.63 -3.59
CA ASP A 418 -0.66 2.06 -3.29
C ASP A 418 0.73 2.63 -2.92
N ASN A 419 1.59 1.84 -2.26
CA ASN A 419 2.97 2.24 -1.94
C ASN A 419 3.84 2.32 -3.21
N LEU A 420 3.76 1.30 -4.07
CA LEU A 420 4.45 1.27 -5.36
C LEU A 420 3.96 2.38 -6.29
N MET A 421 2.64 2.57 -6.38
CA MET A 421 2.00 3.64 -7.15
C MET A 421 2.48 5.02 -6.69
N ILE A 422 2.54 5.27 -5.37
CA ILE A 422 3.07 6.52 -4.83
C ILE A 422 4.54 6.74 -5.21
N PHE A 423 5.40 5.72 -5.13
CA PHE A 423 6.79 5.84 -5.55
C PHE A 423 6.90 6.27 -7.03
N TRP A 424 6.17 5.61 -7.94
CA TRP A 424 6.19 5.93 -9.36
C TRP A 424 5.63 7.33 -9.67
N LEU A 425 4.56 7.73 -8.95
CA LEU A 425 3.96 9.06 -9.02
C LEU A 425 4.92 10.15 -8.54
N LEU A 426 5.59 9.94 -7.39
CA LEU A 426 6.62 10.84 -6.87
C LEU A 426 7.81 10.93 -7.84
N LEU A 427 8.22 9.82 -8.46
CA LEU A 427 9.29 9.83 -9.47
C LEU A 427 8.91 10.67 -10.70
N SER A 428 7.66 10.53 -11.20
CA SER A 428 7.12 11.38 -12.27
C SER A 428 7.14 12.86 -11.89
N LEU A 429 6.67 13.20 -10.67
CA LEU A 429 6.59 14.58 -10.18
C LEU A 429 7.99 15.18 -10.00
N PHE A 430 8.94 14.41 -9.47
CA PHE A 430 10.35 14.78 -9.34
C PHE A 430 11.00 15.05 -10.70
N MET A 431 10.66 14.28 -11.74
CA MET A 431 11.13 14.51 -13.11
C MET A 431 10.55 15.80 -13.72
N LEU A 432 9.25 16.05 -13.56
CA LEU A 432 8.62 17.34 -13.94
C LEU A 432 9.17 18.53 -13.14
N LEU A 433 9.69 18.29 -11.94
CA LEU A 433 10.35 19.28 -11.09
C LEU A 433 11.89 19.29 -11.27
N ARG A 434 12.46 18.79 -12.37
CA ARG A 434 13.87 19.05 -12.70
C ARG A 434 14.10 20.51 -13.12
N ARG A 435 15.35 20.99 -13.01
CA ARG A 435 15.74 22.36 -13.36
C ARG A 435 15.43 22.67 -14.83
N GLU A 436 16.07 21.97 -15.75
CA GLU A 436 15.72 21.99 -17.17
C GLU A 436 14.64 20.95 -17.51
N VAL A 437 13.81 21.26 -18.51
CA VAL A 437 12.81 20.35 -19.08
C VAL A 437 13.43 19.69 -20.31
N THR A 438 14.01 18.52 -20.11
CA THR A 438 14.73 17.72 -21.13
C THR A 438 13.86 16.58 -21.66
N ILE A 439 14.13 16.08 -22.88
CA ILE A 439 13.42 14.92 -23.45
C ILE A 439 13.41 13.74 -22.48
N ARG A 440 14.56 13.41 -21.86
CA ARG A 440 14.69 12.33 -20.87
C ARG A 440 13.78 12.51 -19.65
N SER A 441 13.67 13.74 -19.12
CA SER A 441 12.77 14.05 -17.98
C SER A 441 11.29 14.12 -18.36
N VAL A 442 10.98 14.41 -19.63
CA VAL A 442 9.62 14.48 -20.16
C VAL A 442 9.10 13.08 -20.44
N PHE A 443 9.84 12.30 -21.23
CA PHE A 443 9.50 10.90 -21.52
C PHE A 443 9.52 10.03 -20.25
N GLY A 444 10.61 10.08 -19.47
CA GLY A 444 10.71 9.31 -18.21
C GLY A 444 9.68 9.75 -17.16
N GLY A 445 9.31 11.04 -17.13
CA GLY A 445 8.23 11.53 -16.29
C GLY A 445 6.86 11.03 -16.74
N GLY A 446 6.60 10.95 -18.05
CA GLY A 446 5.38 10.37 -18.60
C GLY A 446 5.29 8.87 -18.30
N MET A 447 6.32 8.10 -18.70
CA MET A 447 6.42 6.66 -18.43
C MET A 447 6.18 6.33 -16.96
N ALA A 448 6.81 7.06 -16.01
CA ALA A 448 6.61 6.83 -14.58
C ALA A 448 5.16 7.05 -14.11
N LEU A 449 4.42 7.99 -14.72
CA LEU A 449 2.99 8.15 -14.42
C LEU A 449 2.13 7.05 -15.07
N GLY A 450 2.45 6.66 -16.31
CA GLY A 450 1.78 5.51 -16.97
C GLY A 450 1.95 4.22 -16.17
N ILE A 451 3.17 3.99 -15.66
CA ILE A 451 3.51 2.88 -14.75
C ILE A 451 2.71 2.97 -13.46
N ALA A 452 2.58 4.16 -12.84
CA ALA A 452 1.74 4.34 -11.66
C ALA A 452 0.26 3.99 -11.95
N LEU A 453 -0.28 4.44 -13.08
CA LEU A 453 -1.66 4.19 -13.51
C LEU A 453 -1.98 2.70 -13.75
N ILE A 454 -1.00 1.90 -14.18
CA ILE A 454 -1.14 0.42 -14.28
C ILE A 454 -0.52 -0.33 -13.08
N THR A 455 -0.17 0.38 -12.01
CA THR A 455 0.15 -0.18 -10.68
C THR A 455 -1.05 -0.09 -9.75
N LYS A 456 -1.78 1.04 -9.78
CA LYS A 456 -3.09 1.20 -9.14
C LYS A 456 -3.87 2.32 -9.84
N GLU A 457 -5.14 2.06 -10.13
CA GLU A 457 -5.97 2.86 -11.05
C GLU A 457 -6.29 4.24 -10.46
N ASN A 458 -6.34 4.32 -9.13
CA ASN A 458 -6.57 5.54 -8.35
C ASN A 458 -5.48 6.62 -8.53
N ALA A 459 -4.35 6.30 -9.19
CA ALA A 459 -3.38 7.30 -9.66
C ALA A 459 -4.01 8.37 -10.58
N ILE A 460 -5.11 8.06 -11.28
CA ILE A 460 -5.80 8.97 -12.21
C ILE A 460 -6.23 10.29 -11.56
N PHE A 461 -6.57 10.26 -10.27
CA PHE A 461 -7.04 11.43 -9.52
C PHE A 461 -5.96 12.49 -9.29
N PHE A 462 -4.67 12.16 -9.47
CA PHE A 462 -3.59 13.12 -9.41
C PHE A 462 -3.30 13.78 -10.77
N VAL A 463 -3.67 13.15 -11.89
CA VAL A 463 -3.32 13.57 -13.27
C VAL A 463 -3.63 15.05 -13.56
N PRO A 464 -4.76 15.65 -13.13
CA PRO A 464 -5.03 17.08 -13.33
C PRO A 464 -3.93 18.00 -12.77
N SER A 465 -3.33 17.63 -11.62
CA SER A 465 -2.22 18.39 -11.02
C SER A 465 -0.93 18.28 -11.84
N PHE A 466 -0.67 17.10 -12.44
CA PHE A 466 0.48 16.88 -13.32
C PHE A 466 0.35 17.64 -14.64
N VAL A 467 -0.82 17.56 -15.29
CA VAL A 467 -1.11 18.31 -16.53
C VAL A 467 -1.02 19.82 -16.28
N TYR A 468 -1.56 20.31 -15.15
CA TYR A 468 -1.44 21.72 -14.79
C TYR A 468 0.02 22.13 -14.53
N LEU A 469 0.79 21.33 -13.77
CA LEU A 469 2.21 21.60 -13.55
C LEU A 469 2.99 21.62 -14.87
N LEU A 470 2.81 20.61 -15.73
CA LEU A 470 3.45 20.51 -17.04
C LEU A 470 3.18 21.77 -17.89
N TYR A 471 1.92 22.14 -18.07
CA TYR A 471 1.53 23.38 -18.76
C TYR A 471 2.25 24.60 -18.18
N ARG A 472 2.31 24.71 -16.85
CA ARG A 472 2.98 25.82 -16.15
C ARG A 472 4.51 25.75 -16.18
N ARG A 473 5.12 24.59 -16.47
CA ARG A 473 6.56 24.39 -16.69
C ARG A 473 7.01 24.73 -18.11
N VAL A 474 6.14 24.57 -19.11
CA VAL A 474 6.49 24.72 -20.54
C VAL A 474 5.92 25.98 -21.19
N LYS A 475 4.92 26.65 -20.58
CA LYS A 475 4.31 27.86 -21.18
C LYS A 475 5.36 28.94 -21.47
N GLY A 476 5.56 29.23 -22.76
CA GLY A 476 6.53 30.21 -23.26
C GLY A 476 7.88 29.63 -23.67
N SER A 477 8.09 28.31 -23.66
CA SER A 477 9.25 27.69 -24.32
C SER A 477 8.95 27.37 -25.79
N ALA A 478 9.98 27.40 -26.64
CA ALA A 478 9.87 26.95 -28.04
C ALA A 478 9.46 25.46 -28.13
N SER A 479 9.97 24.63 -27.22
CA SER A 479 9.64 23.20 -27.10
C SER A 479 8.25 22.91 -26.53
N SER A 480 7.42 23.92 -26.25
CA SER A 480 6.17 23.77 -25.49
C SER A 480 5.16 22.82 -26.13
N ARG A 481 4.96 22.89 -27.45
CA ARG A 481 4.07 21.98 -28.21
C ARG A 481 4.55 20.52 -28.06
N PHE A 482 5.77 20.22 -28.52
CA PHE A 482 6.39 18.90 -28.45
C PHE A 482 6.44 18.31 -27.03
N THR A 483 6.71 19.15 -26.03
CA THR A 483 6.77 18.69 -24.63
C THR A 483 5.38 18.33 -24.10
N SER A 484 4.35 19.07 -24.52
CA SER A 484 2.96 18.83 -24.11
C SER A 484 2.34 17.61 -24.78
N THR A 485 2.88 17.14 -25.90
CA THR A 485 2.44 15.89 -26.58
C THR A 485 3.29 14.67 -26.20
N LEU A 486 4.62 14.82 -26.04
CA LEU A 486 5.50 13.72 -25.66
C LEU A 486 5.20 13.17 -24.25
N TRP A 487 4.89 14.03 -23.28
CA TRP A 487 4.60 13.58 -21.91
C TRP A 487 3.36 12.68 -21.81
N PRO A 488 2.16 13.07 -22.33
CA PRO A 488 1.00 12.20 -22.28
C PRO A 488 1.15 10.96 -23.18
N PHE A 489 1.86 11.05 -24.31
CA PHE A 489 2.18 9.87 -25.13
C PHE A 489 2.99 8.83 -24.35
N ALA A 490 4.03 9.27 -23.62
CA ALA A 490 4.82 8.41 -22.77
C ALA A 490 4.00 7.85 -21.58
N ALA A 491 3.09 8.63 -21.00
CA ALA A 491 2.17 8.14 -19.97
C ALA A 491 1.13 7.14 -20.52
N ALA A 492 0.71 7.28 -21.78
CA ALA A 492 -0.20 6.37 -22.44
C ALA A 492 0.46 5.04 -22.86
N THR A 493 1.79 4.97 -22.97
CA THR A 493 2.48 3.77 -23.50
C THR A 493 2.31 2.53 -22.61
N PRO A 494 2.49 2.58 -21.27
CA PRO A 494 2.19 1.43 -20.39
C PRO A 494 0.70 1.06 -20.38
N ILE A 495 -0.18 2.06 -20.40
CA ILE A 495 -1.64 1.88 -20.41
C ILE A 495 -2.08 1.17 -21.71
N GLY A 496 -1.51 1.58 -22.84
CA GLY A 496 -1.72 0.96 -24.14
C GLY A 496 -1.28 -0.50 -24.16
N ALA A 497 -0.15 -0.85 -23.52
CA ALA A 497 0.27 -2.25 -23.39
C ALA A 497 -0.72 -3.11 -22.59
N TYR A 498 -1.30 -2.58 -21.51
CA TYR A 498 -2.34 -3.26 -20.72
C TYR A 498 -3.66 -3.43 -21.50
N VAL A 499 -4.10 -2.40 -22.22
CA VAL A 499 -5.27 -2.48 -23.12
C VAL A 499 -5.03 -3.44 -24.28
N THR A 500 -3.83 -3.47 -24.85
CA THR A 500 -3.44 -4.43 -25.89
C THR A 500 -3.39 -5.87 -25.36
N TYR A 501 -2.95 -6.10 -24.11
CA TYR A 501 -3.02 -7.43 -23.49
C TYR A 501 -4.47 -7.94 -23.43
N ALA A 502 -5.41 -7.13 -22.92
CA ALA A 502 -6.82 -7.49 -22.89
C ALA A 502 -7.40 -7.70 -24.30
N LEU A 503 -7.01 -6.88 -25.28
CA LEU A 503 -7.44 -7.05 -26.67
C LEU A 503 -6.93 -8.37 -27.30
N LEU A 504 -5.66 -8.70 -27.10
CA LEU A 504 -5.05 -9.95 -27.62
C LEU A 504 -5.63 -11.21 -26.97
N LYS A 505 -6.21 -11.07 -25.77
CA LYS A 505 -6.94 -12.12 -25.06
C LYS A 505 -8.41 -12.27 -25.48
N ASN A 506 -8.96 -11.33 -26.28
CA ASN A 506 -10.41 -11.13 -26.46
C ASN A 506 -11.15 -10.81 -25.15
N GLU A 507 -10.46 -10.22 -24.17
CA GLU A 507 -10.98 -9.85 -22.84
C GLU A 507 -11.11 -8.30 -22.70
N LEU A 508 -10.99 -7.54 -23.79
CA LEU A 508 -11.17 -6.07 -23.73
C LEU A 508 -12.64 -5.70 -23.51
N LEU A 509 -13.57 -6.39 -24.19
CA LEU A 509 -15.00 -6.10 -24.23
C LEU A 509 -15.80 -7.26 -23.62
N PRO A 510 -16.96 -7.01 -22.99
CA PRO A 510 -17.85 -8.07 -22.53
C PRO A 510 -18.54 -8.77 -23.71
N SER A 511 -18.97 -10.02 -23.48
CA SER A 511 -19.81 -10.78 -24.41
C SER A 511 -21.00 -9.94 -24.88
N GLY A 512 -21.26 -9.91 -26.19
CA GLY A 512 -22.39 -9.18 -26.76
C GLY A 512 -22.38 -7.66 -26.53
N PHE A 513 -21.29 -7.07 -26.02
CA PHE A 513 -21.23 -5.70 -25.49
C PHE A 513 -22.15 -5.45 -24.29
N ASP A 514 -22.43 -6.49 -23.48
CA ASP A 514 -23.30 -6.38 -22.31
C ASP A 514 -22.60 -5.70 -21.11
N PHE A 515 -23.27 -4.71 -20.53
CA PHE A 515 -22.82 -3.92 -19.38
C PHE A 515 -23.84 -3.91 -18.23
N ASP A 516 -24.80 -4.86 -18.23
CA ASP A 516 -25.71 -5.02 -17.09
C ASP A 516 -24.96 -5.47 -15.84
N LEU A 517 -25.06 -4.66 -14.79
CA LEU A 517 -24.42 -4.92 -13.49
C LEU A 517 -25.22 -5.92 -12.63
N ASN A 518 -26.44 -6.25 -13.02
CA ASN A 518 -27.31 -7.22 -12.35
C ASN A 518 -27.09 -8.64 -12.88
N ASN A 519 -26.84 -8.78 -14.19
CA ASN A 519 -26.61 -10.04 -14.89
C ASN A 519 -25.20 -10.04 -15.53
N PRO A 520 -24.11 -10.16 -14.75
CA PRO A 520 -22.75 -10.13 -15.28
C PRO A 520 -22.52 -11.20 -16.37
N PRO A 521 -21.86 -10.88 -17.49
CA PRO A 521 -21.54 -11.83 -18.55
C PRO A 521 -20.77 -13.05 -18.03
N ALA A 522 -21.21 -14.24 -18.44
CA ALA A 522 -20.74 -15.51 -17.86
C ALA A 522 -19.63 -16.21 -18.68
N ASP A 523 -19.41 -15.84 -19.94
CA ASP A 523 -18.52 -16.59 -20.84
C ASP A 523 -17.04 -16.31 -20.58
N HIS A 524 -16.68 -15.03 -20.36
CA HIS A 524 -15.32 -14.59 -20.07
C HIS A 524 -15.29 -13.27 -19.29
N VAL A 525 -14.18 -13.03 -18.59
CA VAL A 525 -13.82 -11.76 -17.95
C VAL A 525 -13.70 -10.62 -18.98
N SER A 526 -13.87 -9.36 -18.53
CA SER A 526 -13.63 -8.20 -19.41
C SER A 526 -13.10 -6.98 -18.66
N LEU A 527 -12.03 -6.38 -19.20
CA LEU A 527 -11.43 -5.13 -18.71
C LEU A 527 -12.45 -3.97 -18.69
N LEU A 528 -13.19 -3.75 -19.79
CA LEU A 528 -14.16 -2.66 -19.84
C LEU A 528 -15.38 -2.92 -18.94
N TYR A 529 -15.82 -4.17 -18.80
CA TYR A 529 -16.87 -4.52 -17.84
C TYR A 529 -16.41 -4.29 -16.40
N THR A 530 -15.22 -4.77 -16.01
CA THR A 530 -14.70 -4.58 -14.65
C THR A 530 -14.48 -3.09 -14.34
N LEU A 531 -14.01 -2.28 -15.30
CA LEU A 531 -13.93 -0.82 -15.15
C LEU A 531 -15.31 -0.17 -14.96
N TRP A 532 -16.32 -0.59 -15.74
CA TRP A 532 -17.70 -0.11 -15.61
C TRP A 532 -18.31 -0.49 -14.24
N TRP A 533 -18.09 -1.72 -13.78
CA TRP A 533 -18.49 -2.16 -12.44
C TRP A 533 -17.80 -1.34 -11.34
N GLN A 534 -16.47 -1.22 -11.36
CA GLN A 534 -15.69 -0.43 -10.38
C GLN A 534 -16.12 1.04 -10.29
N LEU A 535 -16.55 1.65 -11.41
CA LEU A 535 -17.07 3.02 -11.42
C LEU A 535 -18.40 3.15 -10.67
N ASN A 536 -19.29 2.15 -10.79
CA ASN A 536 -20.65 2.14 -10.23
C ASN A 536 -20.77 1.55 -8.81
N ARG A 537 -19.68 1.05 -8.20
CA ARG A 537 -19.66 0.53 -6.81
C ARG A 537 -19.95 1.62 -5.78
N ASN A 538 -21.19 1.71 -5.30
CA ASN A 538 -21.69 2.74 -4.37
C ASN A 538 -21.93 2.21 -2.94
N GLN A 539 -20.91 1.64 -2.31
CA GLN A 539 -20.97 1.09 -0.93
C GLN A 539 -20.12 1.92 0.06
N GLY A 540 -19.91 3.21 -0.21
CA GLY A 540 -18.98 4.05 0.55
C GLY A 540 -19.47 4.43 1.95
N THR A 541 -18.90 3.79 2.97
CA THR A 541 -19.23 4.00 4.39
C THR A 541 -18.28 4.96 5.13
N LEU A 542 -17.34 5.61 4.44
CA LEU A 542 -16.20 6.33 5.03
C LEU A 542 -16.56 7.25 6.22
N PHE A 543 -17.65 8.02 6.10
CA PHE A 543 -18.09 9.02 7.07
C PHE A 543 -19.11 8.54 8.11
N SER A 544 -19.58 7.29 8.05
CA SER A 544 -20.51 6.80 9.08
C SER A 544 -19.81 6.66 10.44
N HIS A 545 -20.59 6.61 11.53
CA HIS A 545 -20.03 6.37 12.87
C HIS A 545 -19.29 5.02 13.00
N THR A 546 -19.61 4.06 12.12
CA THR A 546 -18.94 2.75 12.00
C THR A 546 -17.91 2.70 10.86
N GLY A 547 -17.69 3.82 10.17
CA GLY A 547 -16.86 3.95 8.97
C GLY A 547 -15.37 4.03 9.25
N LEU A 548 -14.56 3.83 8.21
CA LEU A 548 -13.09 3.77 8.31
C LEU A 548 -12.46 5.05 8.87
N LEU A 549 -13.05 6.22 8.61
CA LEU A 549 -12.54 7.49 9.12
C LEU A 549 -12.52 7.50 10.66
N GLN A 550 -13.62 7.05 11.27
CA GLN A 550 -13.80 7.04 12.73
C GLN A 550 -13.18 5.81 13.40
N THR A 551 -13.24 4.65 12.74
CA THR A 551 -12.87 3.34 13.35
C THR A 551 -11.44 2.89 13.08
N SER A 552 -10.71 3.53 12.15
CA SER A 552 -9.31 3.21 11.86
C SER A 552 -8.46 4.48 11.70
N TRP A 553 -8.83 5.38 10.78
CA TRP A 553 -7.92 6.45 10.34
C TRP A 553 -7.68 7.51 11.43
N LEU A 554 -8.75 8.03 12.03
CA LEU A 554 -8.67 8.92 13.20
C LEU A 554 -8.33 8.17 14.49
N VAL A 555 -8.36 6.83 14.54
CA VAL A 555 -7.82 6.10 15.70
C VAL A 555 -6.29 6.14 15.67
N ARG A 556 -5.69 6.04 14.48
CA ARG A 556 -4.23 5.95 14.27
C ARG A 556 -3.52 7.30 14.21
N ASP A 557 -4.04 8.28 13.46
CA ASP A 557 -3.36 9.57 13.28
C ASP A 557 -4.35 10.74 13.06
N LYS A 558 -4.89 11.25 14.16
CA LYS A 558 -5.76 12.45 14.17
C LYS A 558 -5.02 13.69 13.66
N PHE A 559 -3.74 13.80 13.98
CA PHE A 559 -2.96 15.01 13.74
C PHE A 559 -2.68 15.21 12.25
N LEU A 560 -2.09 14.23 11.55
CA LEU A 560 -1.79 14.35 10.13
C LEU A 560 -3.06 14.55 9.30
N LEU A 561 -4.15 13.85 9.64
CA LEU A 561 -5.42 13.98 8.93
C LEU A 561 -6.02 15.39 9.11
N ILE A 562 -6.23 15.85 10.35
CA ILE A 562 -6.89 17.13 10.60
C ILE A 562 -5.98 18.30 10.20
N ALA A 563 -4.74 18.34 10.71
CA ALA A 563 -3.82 19.45 10.41
C ALA A 563 -3.39 19.45 8.93
N GLY A 564 -3.26 18.27 8.31
CA GLY A 564 -2.98 18.12 6.89
C GLY A 564 -4.12 18.59 5.98
N VAL A 565 -5.38 18.28 6.31
CA VAL A 565 -6.55 18.79 5.56
C VAL A 565 -6.67 20.30 5.71
N CYS A 566 -6.47 20.85 6.92
CA CYS A 566 -6.39 22.30 7.12
C CYS A 566 -5.24 22.92 6.29
N ALA A 567 -4.07 22.30 6.28
CA ALA A 567 -2.93 22.76 5.49
C ALA A 567 -3.16 22.67 3.97
N MET A 568 -3.87 21.65 3.48
CA MET A 568 -4.31 21.52 2.09
C MET A 568 -5.22 22.71 1.71
N VAL A 569 -6.22 23.03 2.52
CA VAL A 569 -7.11 24.19 2.29
C VAL A 569 -6.32 25.51 2.28
N ILE A 570 -5.37 25.68 3.19
CA ILE A 570 -4.47 26.86 3.21
C ILE A 570 -3.59 26.90 1.95
N CYS A 571 -3.00 25.78 1.52
CA CYS A 571 -2.21 25.68 0.30
C CYS A 571 -3.02 26.03 -0.96
N LEU A 572 -4.24 25.50 -1.08
CA LEU A 572 -5.18 25.83 -2.15
C LEU A 572 -5.49 27.34 -2.14
N TRP A 573 -5.85 27.92 -0.99
CA TRP A 573 -6.15 29.34 -0.86
C TRP A 573 -4.96 30.25 -1.22
N ILE A 574 -3.75 29.93 -0.72
CA ILE A 574 -2.50 30.62 -1.06
C ILE A 574 -2.19 30.50 -2.56
N GLY A 575 -2.36 29.31 -3.12
CA GLY A 575 -2.07 28.96 -4.52
C GLY A 575 -3.04 29.57 -5.52
N LEU A 576 -4.33 29.60 -5.19
CA LEU A 576 -5.39 30.17 -6.03
C LEU A 576 -5.34 31.70 -6.07
N ARG A 577 -5.03 32.35 -4.94
CA ARG A 577 -4.88 33.82 -4.84
C ARG A 577 -3.76 34.38 -5.73
N ASP A 578 -2.63 33.68 -5.85
CA ASP A 578 -1.58 34.04 -6.83
C ASP A 578 -0.99 32.79 -7.49
N ARG A 579 -1.67 32.33 -8.55
CA ARG A 579 -1.26 31.19 -9.38
C ARG A 579 0.06 31.43 -10.13
N LYS A 580 0.66 32.64 -10.10
CA LYS A 580 1.96 32.95 -10.72
C LYS A 580 3.10 32.82 -9.71
N ARG A 581 2.96 33.36 -8.50
CA ARG A 581 4.00 33.33 -7.44
C ARG A 581 3.90 32.09 -6.55
N ASN A 582 2.71 31.62 -6.21
CA ASN A 582 2.48 30.51 -5.28
C ASN A 582 2.19 29.16 -5.97
N LEU A 583 2.68 28.95 -7.20
CA LEU A 583 2.41 27.73 -7.99
C LEU A 583 2.67 26.42 -7.21
N GLY A 584 3.72 26.37 -6.38
CA GLY A 584 4.02 25.18 -5.58
C GLY A 584 2.96 24.85 -4.52
N PHE A 585 2.37 25.87 -3.87
CA PHE A 585 1.27 25.70 -2.92
C PHE A 585 0.01 25.21 -3.63
N LEU A 586 -0.25 25.73 -4.84
CA LEU A 586 -1.36 25.25 -5.66
C LEU A 586 -1.20 23.76 -6.01
N VAL A 587 -0.02 23.36 -6.49
CA VAL A 587 0.27 21.96 -6.87
C VAL A 587 0.21 21.02 -5.67
N ALA A 588 0.78 21.37 -4.52
CA ALA A 588 0.66 20.56 -3.30
C ALA A 588 -0.81 20.42 -2.85
N GLY A 589 -1.57 21.52 -2.88
CA GLY A 589 -2.98 21.52 -2.53
C GLY A 589 -3.83 20.68 -3.48
N THR A 590 -3.62 20.77 -4.80
CA THR A 590 -4.41 20.02 -5.78
C THR A 590 -4.04 18.54 -5.85
N LEU A 591 -2.81 18.14 -5.50
CA LEU A 591 -2.44 16.73 -5.36
C LEU A 591 -3.21 16.06 -4.22
N ALA A 592 -3.24 16.69 -3.04
CA ALA A 592 -4.03 16.20 -1.92
C ALA A 592 -5.55 16.24 -2.22
N LEU A 593 -6.04 17.33 -2.81
CA LEU A 593 -7.47 17.49 -3.12
C LEU A 593 -7.98 16.47 -4.14
N GLY A 594 -7.22 16.19 -5.20
CA GLY A 594 -7.63 15.23 -6.23
C GLY A 594 -7.86 13.84 -5.66
N TYR A 595 -6.93 13.37 -4.82
CA TYR A 595 -7.08 12.06 -4.17
C TYR A 595 -8.07 12.08 -2.99
N ALA A 596 -8.19 13.18 -2.25
CA ALA A 596 -9.24 13.34 -1.25
C ALA A 596 -10.64 13.23 -1.89
N PHE A 597 -10.85 13.80 -3.08
CA PHE A 597 -12.10 13.66 -3.83
C PHE A 597 -12.41 12.18 -4.16
N TYR A 598 -11.42 11.37 -4.53
CA TYR A 598 -11.59 9.93 -4.74
C TYR A 598 -12.13 9.19 -3.51
N LEU A 599 -11.60 9.49 -2.32
CA LEU A 599 -12.04 8.88 -1.06
C LEU A 599 -13.45 9.35 -0.65
N VAL A 600 -13.82 10.58 -1.00
CA VAL A 600 -15.07 11.23 -0.57
C VAL A 600 -16.26 10.95 -1.51
N ARG A 601 -16.03 10.47 -2.73
CA ARG A 601 -17.06 10.29 -3.78
C ARG A 601 -18.17 9.26 -3.50
N GLY A 602 -18.20 8.62 -2.33
CA GLY A 602 -19.25 7.63 -1.95
C GLY A 602 -19.05 6.21 -2.50
N SER A 603 -17.92 5.92 -3.14
CA SER A 603 -17.59 4.58 -3.62
C SER A 603 -16.95 3.70 -2.55
N VAL A 604 -16.68 2.42 -2.83
CA VAL A 604 -15.98 1.51 -1.91
C VAL A 604 -14.62 2.09 -1.52
N VAL A 605 -14.35 2.16 -0.22
CA VAL A 605 -13.08 2.55 0.37
C VAL A 605 -12.58 1.41 1.24
N LEU A 606 -11.34 0.97 1.03
CA LEU A 606 -10.66 -0.01 1.89
C LEU A 606 -9.78 0.69 2.93
N ASP A 607 -9.46 -0.01 4.02
CA ASP A 607 -8.73 0.54 5.19
C ASP A 607 -7.40 1.22 4.79
N PHE A 608 -6.69 0.64 3.83
CA PHE A 608 -5.42 1.16 3.33
C PHE A 608 -5.55 2.24 2.24
N TYR A 609 -6.73 2.58 1.73
CA TYR A 609 -6.87 3.60 0.67
C TYR A 609 -6.48 5.01 1.12
N VAL A 610 -6.30 5.27 2.42
CA VAL A 610 -5.68 6.52 2.92
C VAL A 610 -4.22 6.68 2.49
N THR A 611 -3.53 5.58 2.14
CA THR A 611 -2.08 5.52 1.91
C THR A 611 -1.55 6.57 0.94
N PRO A 612 -2.16 6.83 -0.25
CA PRO A 612 -1.70 7.88 -1.16
C PRO A 612 -1.94 9.31 -0.67
N LEU A 613 -2.84 9.52 0.29
CA LEU A 613 -3.14 10.84 0.86
C LEU A 613 -2.06 11.28 1.86
N ILE A 614 -1.51 10.35 2.63
CA ILE A 614 -0.50 10.56 3.69
C ILE A 614 0.67 11.47 3.24
N PRO A 615 1.46 11.14 2.18
CA PRO A 615 2.59 11.98 1.75
C PRO A 615 2.15 13.36 1.25
N MET A 616 0.92 13.48 0.74
CA MET A 616 0.37 14.73 0.22
C MET A 616 -0.09 15.65 1.35
N LEU A 617 -0.66 15.11 2.43
CA LEU A 617 -0.95 15.87 3.65
C LEU A 617 0.33 16.34 4.33
N ALA A 618 1.34 15.46 4.44
CA ALA A 618 2.66 15.82 4.98
C ALA A 618 3.33 16.94 4.16
N LEU A 619 3.24 16.88 2.83
CA LEU A 619 3.73 17.92 1.91
C LEU A 619 3.03 19.27 2.15
N ASN A 620 1.70 19.26 2.26
CA ASN A 620 0.94 20.49 2.53
C ASN A 620 1.30 21.08 3.89
N LEU A 621 1.37 20.27 4.95
CA LEU A 621 1.71 20.74 6.29
C LEU A 621 3.13 21.31 6.35
N GLY A 622 4.12 20.65 5.73
CA GLY A 622 5.47 21.18 5.59
C GLY A 622 5.55 22.52 4.83
N MET A 623 4.76 22.67 3.76
CA MET A 623 4.71 23.93 3.00
C MET A 623 4.04 25.08 3.79
N VAL A 624 3.00 24.78 4.59
CA VAL A 624 2.36 25.78 5.47
C VAL A 624 3.27 26.17 6.64
N THR A 625 3.91 25.20 7.30
CA THR A 625 4.85 25.47 8.40
C THR A 625 6.00 26.38 7.97
N ASP A 626 6.59 26.15 6.79
CA ASP A 626 7.62 27.02 6.22
C ASP A 626 7.12 28.45 5.93
N ARG A 627 5.88 28.57 5.45
CA ARG A 627 5.24 29.86 5.18
C ARG A 627 4.95 30.65 6.46
N LEU A 628 4.49 29.98 7.52
CA LEU A 628 4.20 30.60 8.82
C LEU A 628 5.49 31.06 9.52
N LEU A 629 6.51 30.21 9.59
CA LEU A 629 7.77 30.52 10.28
C LEU A 629 8.61 31.60 9.56
N LYS A 630 8.48 31.74 8.24
CA LYS A 630 9.04 32.89 7.49
C LYS A 630 8.15 34.13 7.54
N GLY A 631 6.87 33.96 7.87
CA GLY A 631 5.85 35.00 7.90
C GLY A 631 6.19 36.14 8.87
N THR A 632 5.61 37.32 8.61
CA THR A 632 5.97 38.58 9.28
C THR A 632 5.78 38.55 10.80
N PHE A 633 4.93 37.68 11.32
CA PHE A 633 4.63 37.55 12.75
C PHE A 633 5.77 36.87 13.52
N ALA A 634 6.12 35.63 13.15
CA ALA A 634 7.27 34.92 13.71
C ALA A 634 8.58 35.70 13.52
N ASN A 635 8.77 36.31 12.34
CA ASN A 635 9.93 37.18 12.07
C ASN A 635 9.97 38.44 12.95
N ARG A 636 8.87 38.90 13.57
CA ARG A 636 8.87 40.09 14.43
C ARG A 636 9.45 39.78 15.82
N PHE A 637 9.14 38.61 16.39
CA PHE A 637 9.73 38.13 17.65
C PHE A 637 11.14 37.53 17.46
N ILE A 638 11.36 36.74 16.41
CA ILE A 638 12.55 35.87 16.27
C ILE A 638 13.74 36.62 15.60
N ARG A 639 13.59 37.91 15.25
CA ARG A 639 14.63 38.69 14.56
C ARG A 639 15.92 38.88 15.36
N GLY A 640 15.81 39.16 16.66
CA GLY A 640 16.95 39.24 17.59
C GLY A 640 17.42 37.87 18.12
N ALA A 641 16.61 36.82 17.95
CA ALA A 641 16.92 35.50 18.49
C ALA A 641 18.04 34.79 17.71
N HIS A 642 19.01 34.24 18.45
CA HIS A 642 20.20 33.54 17.93
C HIS A 642 19.86 32.36 17.00
N SER A 643 20.86 31.89 16.26
CA SER A 643 20.77 30.71 15.39
C SER A 643 20.24 29.46 16.11
N VAL A 644 20.56 29.30 17.40
CA VAL A 644 20.12 28.18 18.26
C VAL A 644 18.60 28.19 18.42
N THR A 645 17.99 29.31 18.79
CA THR A 645 16.53 29.42 19.05
C THR A 645 15.69 29.11 17.81
N ARG A 646 16.23 29.36 16.61
CA ARG A 646 15.60 29.05 15.32
C ARG A 646 15.60 27.55 14.98
N VAL A 647 16.35 26.73 15.71
CA VAL A 647 16.34 25.26 15.63
C VAL A 647 15.63 24.68 16.86
N ALA A 648 15.94 25.17 18.05
CA ALA A 648 15.40 24.69 19.32
C ALA A 648 13.87 24.74 19.37
N VAL A 649 13.23 25.83 18.92
CA VAL A 649 11.75 25.94 18.96
C VAL A 649 11.06 24.92 18.02
N PRO A 650 11.44 24.78 16.73
CA PRO A 650 10.94 23.68 15.90
C PRO A 650 11.26 22.28 16.44
N SER A 651 12.45 22.03 16.99
CA SER A 651 12.82 20.74 17.58
C SER A 651 12.01 20.42 18.83
N PHE A 652 11.74 21.40 19.69
CA PHE A 652 10.90 21.23 20.88
C PHE A 652 9.44 21.01 20.49
N ALA A 653 8.91 21.72 19.49
CA ALA A 653 7.57 21.46 18.96
C ALA A 653 7.45 20.05 18.33
N ALA A 654 8.48 19.56 17.65
CA ALA A 654 8.52 18.19 17.14
C ALA A 654 8.62 17.14 18.27
N PHE A 655 9.40 17.43 19.33
CA PHE A 655 9.45 16.59 20.53
C PHE A 655 8.10 16.52 21.24
N LEU A 656 7.44 17.66 21.47
CA LEU A 656 6.09 17.71 22.06
C LEU A 656 5.05 16.98 21.19
N LEU A 657 5.15 17.06 19.86
CA LEU A 657 4.28 16.29 18.97
C LEU A 657 4.50 14.79 19.15
N LEU A 658 5.74 14.30 19.16
CA LEU A 658 6.05 12.88 19.37
C LEU A 658 5.60 12.39 20.75
N ALA A 659 5.96 13.13 21.80
CA ALA A 659 5.80 12.72 23.20
C ALA A 659 4.41 12.99 23.78
N SER A 660 3.49 13.63 23.05
CA SER A 660 2.11 13.83 23.48
C SER A 660 1.28 12.55 23.27
N PRO A 661 0.66 11.95 24.31
CA PRO A 661 -0.19 10.77 24.15
C PRO A 661 -1.43 11.02 23.27
N ALA A 662 -1.86 12.28 23.16
CA ALA A 662 -2.96 12.68 22.28
C ALA A 662 -2.60 12.67 20.78
N SER A 663 -1.31 12.51 20.44
CA SER A 663 -0.84 12.41 19.05
C SER A 663 -0.91 10.98 18.50
N GLY A 664 -0.61 9.97 19.32
CA GLY A 664 -0.36 8.58 18.90
C GLY A 664 1.02 8.31 18.29
N TYR A 665 1.92 9.29 18.21
CA TYR A 665 3.17 9.19 17.44
C TYR A 665 4.23 8.30 18.10
N LEU A 666 4.78 8.70 19.25
CA LEU A 666 5.72 7.87 20.04
C LEU A 666 5.02 7.18 21.20
N VAL A 667 4.03 7.84 21.80
CA VAL A 667 3.20 7.34 22.90
C VAL A 667 1.72 7.56 22.60
N HIS A 668 0.87 6.73 23.19
CA HIS A 668 -0.58 6.84 23.13
C HIS A 668 -1.22 6.45 24.47
N THR A 669 -2.46 6.87 24.69
CA THR A 669 -3.29 6.38 25.80
C THR A 669 -4.06 5.14 25.35
N ASN A 670 -3.92 4.03 26.08
CA ASN A 670 -4.62 2.77 25.79
C ASN A 670 -6.10 2.82 26.22
N THR A 671 -6.85 1.74 26.00
CA THR A 671 -8.27 1.62 26.37
C THR A 671 -8.56 1.64 27.87
N GLU A 672 -7.53 1.48 28.72
CA GLU A 672 -7.62 1.51 30.18
C GLU A 672 -7.29 2.90 30.75
N GLY A 673 -6.86 3.85 29.90
CA GLY A 673 -6.40 5.17 30.32
C GLY A 673 -4.88 5.25 30.59
N HIS A 674 -4.15 4.15 30.47
CA HIS A 674 -2.69 4.12 30.69
C HIS A 674 -1.93 4.67 29.48
N THR A 675 -0.88 5.47 29.72
CA THR A 675 0.01 5.94 28.66
C THR A 675 1.09 4.90 28.38
N GLN A 676 1.18 4.43 27.14
CA GLN A 676 2.16 3.44 26.68
C GLN A 676 2.84 3.86 25.37
N ILE A 677 3.93 3.18 25.01
CA ILE A 677 4.60 3.38 23.72
C ILE A 677 3.65 2.98 22.59
N ALA A 678 3.67 3.70 21.47
CA ALA A 678 2.85 3.38 20.31
C ALA A 678 3.27 2.04 19.67
N ASP A 679 2.30 1.21 19.28
CA ASP A 679 2.49 -0.20 18.91
C ASP A 679 3.64 -0.44 17.93
N GLN A 680 3.79 0.44 16.92
CA GLN A 680 4.83 0.37 15.90
C GLN A 680 6.28 0.37 16.46
N TYR A 681 6.46 0.78 17.71
CA TYR A 681 7.74 0.89 18.42
C TYR A 681 7.82 0.01 19.69
N GLN A 682 6.76 -0.72 20.06
CA GLN A 682 6.76 -1.54 21.28
C GLN A 682 7.54 -2.85 21.09
N SER A 683 8.60 -3.05 21.88
CA SER A 683 9.53 -4.21 21.79
C SER A 683 8.91 -5.58 22.06
N LYS A 684 7.79 -5.62 22.79
CA LYS A 684 7.10 -6.86 23.17
C LYS A 684 6.05 -7.33 22.14
N ILE A 685 5.61 -6.48 21.21
CA ILE A 685 4.56 -6.83 20.24
C ILE A 685 5.14 -7.69 19.11
N ASN A 686 4.49 -8.81 18.81
CA ASN A 686 4.90 -9.73 17.74
C ASN A 686 3.69 -10.34 17.00
N LEU A 687 2.90 -9.49 16.35
CA LEU A 687 1.60 -9.87 15.78
C LEU A 687 1.70 -10.97 14.72
N THR A 688 2.73 -10.91 13.86
CA THR A 688 2.99 -11.95 12.84
C THR A 688 3.34 -13.32 13.45
N GLY A 689 3.84 -13.35 14.69
CA GLY A 689 4.10 -14.58 15.43
C GLY A 689 2.83 -15.41 15.68
N MET A 690 1.66 -14.78 15.82
CA MET A 690 0.37 -15.49 15.86
C MET A 690 0.06 -16.20 14.53
N GLN A 691 0.37 -15.57 13.40
CA GLN A 691 0.16 -16.15 12.07
C GLN A 691 1.17 -17.28 11.79
N HIS A 692 2.42 -17.13 12.21
CA HIS A 692 3.41 -18.22 12.19
C HIS A 692 2.97 -19.41 13.06
N ALA A 693 2.40 -19.16 14.24
CA ALA A 693 1.83 -20.21 15.10
C ALA A 693 0.60 -20.90 14.47
N GLN A 694 -0.25 -20.14 13.75
CA GLN A 694 -1.39 -20.67 13.01
C GLN A 694 -0.92 -21.63 11.89
N ILE A 695 0.05 -21.21 11.07
CA ILE A 695 0.67 -22.05 10.02
C ILE A 695 1.36 -23.28 10.63
N ALA A 696 2.13 -23.12 11.71
CA ALA A 696 2.81 -24.23 12.37
C ALA A 696 1.83 -25.27 12.93
N TRP A 697 0.66 -24.84 13.43
CA TRP A 697 -0.41 -25.75 13.82
C TRP A 697 -1.02 -26.47 12.61
N VAL A 698 -1.30 -25.77 11.51
CA VAL A 698 -1.83 -26.35 10.27
C VAL A 698 -0.90 -27.43 9.73
N ARG A 699 0.40 -27.12 9.55
CA ARG A 699 1.41 -28.06 9.04
C ARG A 699 1.59 -29.31 9.93
N LYS A 700 1.25 -29.24 11.21
CA LYS A 700 1.36 -30.37 12.16
C LYS A 700 0.11 -31.24 12.25
N HIS A 701 -1.10 -30.70 12.02
CA HIS A 701 -2.36 -31.40 12.33
C HIS A 701 -3.34 -31.52 11.15
N VAL A 702 -3.16 -30.77 10.06
CA VAL A 702 -4.08 -30.77 8.90
C VAL A 702 -3.45 -31.57 7.75
N PRO A 703 -4.11 -32.63 7.23
CA PRO A 703 -3.63 -33.39 6.08
C PRO A 703 -3.43 -32.51 4.83
N PRO A 704 -2.34 -32.65 4.06
CA PRO A 704 -2.06 -31.84 2.87
C PRO A 704 -3.13 -31.88 1.77
N ASN A 705 -3.91 -32.95 1.70
CA ASN A 705 -5.03 -33.12 0.76
C ASN A 705 -6.37 -32.58 1.27
N SER A 706 -6.41 -31.88 2.41
CA SER A 706 -7.62 -31.25 2.93
C SER A 706 -8.08 -30.09 2.06
N ARG A 707 -9.39 -29.92 1.89
CA ARG A 707 -10.02 -28.78 1.22
C ARG A 707 -10.22 -27.67 2.24
N ILE A 708 -9.40 -26.62 2.15
CA ILE A 708 -9.28 -25.58 3.18
C ILE A 708 -9.82 -24.26 2.63
N ILE A 709 -10.63 -23.56 3.42
CA ILE A 709 -10.96 -22.15 3.17
C ILE A 709 -10.19 -21.26 4.14
N MET A 710 -9.54 -20.21 3.64
CA MET A 710 -8.65 -19.36 4.41
C MET A 710 -8.69 -17.89 3.97
N ASP A 711 -7.80 -17.09 4.54
CA ASP A 711 -7.46 -15.73 4.10
C ASP A 711 -6.12 -15.78 3.31
N ASP A 712 -5.89 -14.84 2.41
CA ASP A 712 -4.80 -14.92 1.42
C ASP A 712 -3.40 -14.73 2.01
N ASP A 713 -3.27 -14.16 3.22
CA ASP A 713 -1.99 -13.99 3.91
C ASP A 713 -1.26 -15.31 4.18
N LEU A 714 -2.02 -16.42 4.20
CA LEU A 714 -1.52 -17.78 4.40
C LEU A 714 -1.18 -18.51 3.09
N TRP A 715 -1.51 -17.93 1.93
CA TRP A 715 -1.48 -18.65 0.65
C TRP A 715 -0.07 -19.09 0.24
N GLY A 716 0.90 -18.16 0.27
CA GLY A 716 2.29 -18.45 -0.15
C GLY A 716 2.99 -19.50 0.71
N GLU A 717 2.71 -19.50 2.02
CA GLU A 717 3.16 -20.55 2.93
C GLU A 717 2.64 -21.93 2.48
N LEU A 718 1.35 -22.02 2.22
CA LEU A 718 0.69 -23.30 1.98
C LEU A 718 0.89 -23.84 0.54
N HIS A 719 1.42 -23.02 -0.39
CA HIS A 719 1.63 -23.39 -1.80
C HIS A 719 3.10 -23.45 -2.23
N ASP A 720 4.00 -22.55 -1.77
CA ASP A 720 5.42 -22.56 -2.19
C ASP A 720 6.31 -23.40 -1.26
N ILE A 721 5.85 -23.75 -0.06
CA ILE A 721 6.65 -24.41 0.98
C ILE A 721 6.03 -25.75 1.39
N ARG A 722 6.82 -26.82 1.34
CA ARG A 722 6.36 -28.20 1.62
C ARG A 722 6.00 -28.43 3.11
N PRO A 723 5.02 -29.31 3.42
CA PRO A 723 4.10 -29.96 2.49
C PRO A 723 3.12 -28.94 1.87
N PHE A 724 2.81 -29.12 0.59
CA PHE A 724 1.91 -28.24 -0.15
C PHE A 724 0.44 -28.62 0.08
N TYR A 725 -0.45 -27.63 0.12
CA TYR A 725 -1.89 -27.79 0.33
C TYR A 725 -2.68 -27.30 -0.91
N PRO A 726 -2.69 -28.07 -2.02
CA PRO A 726 -3.20 -27.61 -3.32
C PRO A 726 -4.72 -27.36 -3.39
N TYR A 727 -5.46 -27.65 -2.31
CA TYR A 727 -6.89 -27.38 -2.17
C TYR A 727 -7.20 -26.32 -1.09
N ALA A 728 -6.20 -25.52 -0.72
CA ALA A 728 -6.34 -24.40 0.21
C ALA A 728 -6.60 -23.09 -0.55
N HIS A 729 -7.78 -22.52 -0.41
CA HIS A 729 -8.19 -21.33 -1.18
C HIS A 729 -8.72 -20.22 -0.28
N SER A 730 -8.48 -18.99 -0.70
CA SER A 730 -9.12 -17.80 -0.10
C SER A 730 -10.64 -17.93 -0.12
N HIS A 731 -11.33 -17.44 0.91
CA HIS A 731 -12.81 -17.39 0.90
C HIS A 731 -13.37 -16.62 -0.32
N TRP A 732 -12.66 -15.55 -0.75
CA TRP A 732 -13.04 -14.78 -1.93
C TRP A 732 -13.03 -15.64 -3.19
N ASN A 733 -11.88 -16.16 -3.62
CA ASN A 733 -11.79 -16.98 -4.83
C ASN A 733 -12.60 -18.29 -4.74
N ALA A 734 -12.77 -18.87 -3.55
CA ALA A 734 -13.69 -19.99 -3.35
C ALA A 734 -15.16 -19.65 -3.65
N SER A 735 -15.56 -18.38 -3.58
CA SER A 735 -16.92 -17.89 -3.88
C SER A 735 -17.07 -17.15 -5.21
N SER A 736 -15.99 -16.58 -5.77
CA SER A 736 -16.00 -15.85 -7.04
C SER A 736 -15.61 -16.72 -8.24
N ASP A 737 -14.48 -17.42 -8.16
CA ASP A 737 -13.91 -18.19 -9.27
C ASP A 737 -14.71 -19.49 -9.51
N PRO A 738 -15.26 -19.72 -10.73
CA PRO A 738 -16.07 -20.90 -11.02
C PRO A 738 -15.34 -22.24 -10.86
N ASP A 739 -14.04 -22.31 -11.10
CA ASP A 739 -13.28 -23.56 -11.02
C ASP A 739 -13.12 -24.00 -9.56
N VAL A 740 -12.78 -23.06 -8.68
CA VAL A 740 -12.71 -23.31 -7.23
C VAL A 740 -14.11 -23.55 -6.66
N ARG A 741 -15.07 -22.68 -6.98
CA ARG A 741 -16.43 -22.70 -6.42
C ARG A 741 -17.25 -23.90 -6.86
N ASP A 742 -17.29 -24.19 -8.17
CA ASP A 742 -18.25 -25.10 -8.77
C ASP A 742 -17.67 -26.47 -9.11
N LYS A 743 -16.35 -26.58 -9.39
CA LYS A 743 -15.70 -27.87 -9.65
C LYS A 743 -15.17 -28.51 -8.35
N LEU A 744 -14.40 -27.77 -7.54
CA LEU A 744 -13.82 -28.27 -6.29
C LEU A 744 -14.84 -28.30 -5.14
N PHE A 745 -15.31 -27.14 -4.66
CA PHE A 745 -16.23 -27.08 -3.51
C PHE A 745 -17.70 -27.39 -3.89
N LYS A 746 -18.08 -27.24 -5.16
CA LYS A 746 -19.44 -27.50 -5.68
C LYS A 746 -20.54 -26.73 -4.95
N LYS A 747 -20.21 -25.56 -4.39
CA LYS A 747 -21.05 -24.74 -3.49
C LYS A 747 -21.66 -25.50 -2.29
N ARG A 748 -21.00 -26.55 -1.79
CA ARG A 748 -21.48 -27.36 -0.65
C ARG A 748 -20.60 -27.19 0.57
N TRP A 749 -21.21 -26.94 1.72
CA TRP A 749 -20.48 -26.77 2.97
C TRP A 749 -19.77 -28.05 3.43
N GLN A 750 -20.33 -29.23 3.11
CA GLN A 750 -19.73 -30.55 3.34
C GLN A 750 -18.51 -30.85 2.46
N ASN A 751 -18.16 -29.95 1.52
CA ASN A 751 -16.95 -30.05 0.72
C ASN A 751 -15.79 -29.20 1.27
N VAL A 752 -15.98 -28.57 2.43
CA VAL A 752 -14.93 -27.88 3.18
C VAL A 752 -14.52 -28.80 4.33
N ASP A 753 -13.22 -29.05 4.50
CA ASP A 753 -12.71 -29.88 5.60
C ASP A 753 -12.25 -29.01 6.79
N TYR A 754 -11.62 -27.87 6.48
CA TYR A 754 -11.17 -26.88 7.47
C TYR A 754 -11.43 -25.44 7.03
N ILE A 755 -11.62 -24.55 8.00
CA ILE A 755 -11.63 -23.10 7.80
C ILE A 755 -10.56 -22.47 8.71
N ILE A 756 -9.57 -21.81 8.11
CA ILE A 756 -8.54 -21.05 8.83
C ILE A 756 -8.99 -19.59 8.87
N MET A 757 -9.27 -19.06 10.07
CA MET A 757 -9.89 -17.76 10.27
C MET A 757 -8.84 -16.70 10.62
N SER A 758 -8.77 -15.64 9.80
CA SER A 758 -8.04 -14.41 10.15
C SER A 758 -8.90 -13.47 11.02
N ASN A 759 -8.25 -12.47 11.62
CA ASN A 759 -8.90 -11.52 12.52
C ASN A 759 -10.04 -10.70 11.88
N LYS A 760 -9.96 -10.42 10.58
CA LYS A 760 -10.99 -9.65 9.86
C LYS A 760 -11.89 -10.52 8.96
N MET A 761 -11.41 -11.69 8.52
CA MET A 761 -12.07 -12.58 7.55
C MET A 761 -13.58 -12.76 7.79
N ARG A 762 -14.03 -13.11 9.02
CA ARG A 762 -15.47 -13.29 9.31
C ARG A 762 -16.28 -12.02 9.04
N ARG A 763 -15.75 -10.84 9.41
CA ARG A 763 -16.42 -9.55 9.18
C ARG A 763 -16.37 -9.17 7.71
N SER A 764 -15.26 -9.44 7.01
CA SER A 764 -15.16 -9.26 5.55
C SER A 764 -16.23 -10.08 4.83
N MET A 765 -16.37 -11.37 5.16
CA MET A 765 -17.39 -12.23 4.58
C MET A 765 -18.80 -11.68 4.83
N MET A 766 -19.15 -11.38 6.09
CA MET A 766 -20.47 -10.85 6.44
C MET A 766 -20.82 -9.50 5.79
N LEU A 767 -19.83 -8.67 5.42
CA LEU A 767 -20.05 -7.38 4.77
C LEU A 767 -20.08 -7.47 3.24
N ASN A 768 -19.34 -8.41 2.64
CA ASN A 768 -19.21 -8.54 1.18
C ASN A 768 -20.26 -9.49 0.56
N ASN A 769 -20.85 -10.38 1.36
CA ASN A 769 -21.83 -11.40 0.95
C ASN A 769 -23.25 -10.86 0.68
N SER A 770 -23.38 -9.68 0.04
CA SER A 770 -24.69 -9.05 -0.25
C SER A 770 -25.51 -9.81 -1.29
N ASP A 771 -24.87 -10.65 -2.11
CA ASP A 771 -25.49 -11.53 -3.11
C ASP A 771 -25.62 -13.00 -2.62
N GLY A 772 -25.14 -13.30 -1.41
CA GLY A 772 -25.18 -14.63 -0.84
C GLY A 772 -24.13 -15.63 -1.33
N ARG A 773 -23.13 -15.22 -2.13
CA ARG A 773 -22.13 -16.14 -2.72
C ARG A 773 -21.30 -16.95 -1.70
N GLU A 774 -21.15 -16.44 -0.47
CA GLU A 774 -20.41 -17.06 0.64
C GLU A 774 -21.31 -17.74 1.67
N ASN A 775 -22.64 -17.78 1.45
CA ASN A 775 -23.59 -18.37 2.42
C ASN A 775 -23.26 -19.81 2.81
N TRP A 776 -22.71 -20.60 1.88
CA TRP A 776 -22.27 -21.98 2.11
C TRP A 776 -20.94 -22.07 2.89
N ILE A 777 -20.04 -21.08 2.76
CA ILE A 777 -18.83 -20.94 3.58
C ILE A 777 -19.23 -20.59 5.03
N LEU A 778 -20.14 -19.63 5.17
CA LEU A 778 -20.72 -19.27 6.47
C LEU A 778 -21.55 -20.42 7.07
N GLN A 779 -22.10 -21.32 6.25
CA GLN A 779 -22.75 -22.55 6.71
C GLN A 779 -21.73 -23.60 7.16
N ALA A 780 -20.61 -23.79 6.46
CA ALA A 780 -19.52 -24.66 6.91
C ALA A 780 -19.00 -24.19 8.28
N LEU A 781 -18.81 -22.88 8.46
CA LEU A 781 -18.41 -22.29 9.73
C LEU A 781 -19.42 -22.52 10.86
N ARG A 782 -20.73 -22.59 10.57
CA ARG A 782 -21.77 -22.96 11.55
C ARG A 782 -21.80 -24.46 11.88
N ASN A 783 -21.38 -25.33 10.96
CA ASN A 783 -21.31 -26.78 11.13
C ASN A 783 -19.85 -27.22 11.35
N SER A 784 -19.15 -26.53 12.24
CA SER A 784 -17.72 -26.76 12.50
C SER A 784 -17.36 -26.66 13.98
N THR A 785 -16.33 -27.41 14.37
CA THR A 785 -15.73 -27.39 15.70
C THR A 785 -14.45 -26.55 15.66
N ARG A 786 -14.23 -25.69 16.65
CA ARG A 786 -12.98 -24.93 16.75
C ARG A 786 -11.89 -25.81 17.34
N VAL A 787 -10.86 -26.09 16.55
CA VAL A 787 -9.74 -27.00 16.90
C VAL A 787 -8.48 -26.25 17.37
N TRP A 788 -8.37 -24.95 17.07
CA TRP A 788 -7.30 -24.08 17.55
C TRP A 788 -7.75 -22.62 17.64
N SER A 789 -7.13 -21.84 18.53
CA SER A 789 -7.26 -20.38 18.57
C SER A 789 -6.14 -19.71 19.35
N VAL A 790 -5.76 -18.50 18.94
CA VAL A 790 -4.94 -17.57 19.73
C VAL A 790 -5.61 -16.20 19.76
N THR A 791 -5.36 -15.40 20.81
CA THR A 791 -5.88 -14.03 20.93
C THR A 791 -4.87 -13.14 21.65
N GLU A 792 -4.56 -11.99 21.05
CA GLU A 792 -3.68 -10.95 21.61
C GLU A 792 -4.35 -9.59 21.41
N GLY A 793 -4.74 -8.93 22.51
CA GLY A 793 -5.50 -7.68 22.45
C GLY A 793 -6.82 -7.82 21.67
N ASN A 794 -6.96 -7.07 20.57
CA ASN A 794 -8.12 -7.12 19.67
C ASN A 794 -7.88 -7.98 18.41
N ILE A 795 -6.84 -8.82 18.41
CA ILE A 795 -6.53 -9.76 17.34
C ILE A 795 -6.85 -11.18 17.79
N ARG A 796 -7.67 -11.89 17.03
CA ARG A 796 -8.05 -13.28 17.27
C ARG A 796 -7.93 -14.08 15.98
N LEU A 797 -7.15 -15.15 16.01
CA LEU A 797 -6.99 -16.11 14.92
C LEU A 797 -7.55 -17.46 15.38
N GLU A 798 -8.25 -18.18 14.50
CA GLU A 798 -8.90 -19.45 14.85
C GLU A 798 -8.71 -20.48 13.71
N ILE A 799 -8.81 -21.77 14.03
CA ILE A 799 -8.94 -22.84 13.04
C ILE A 799 -10.16 -23.68 13.42
N TYR A 800 -10.99 -23.93 12.42
CA TYR A 800 -12.21 -24.71 12.51
C TYR A 800 -12.09 -25.96 11.66
N ARG A 801 -12.53 -27.10 12.18
CA ARG A 801 -12.72 -28.36 11.44
C ARG A 801 -14.21 -28.55 11.21
N VAL A 802 -14.62 -28.70 9.96
CA VAL A 802 -16.02 -28.94 9.57
C VAL A 802 -16.43 -30.37 9.96
N GLN A 803 -17.72 -30.56 10.26
CA GLN A 803 -18.30 -31.85 10.68
C GLN A 803 -18.85 -32.66 9.52
#